data_AF-A0A939YDP1-F1
#
_entry.id   AF-A0A939YDP1-F1
#
_cell.length_a   1.000
_cell.length_b   1.000
_cell.length_c   1.000
_cell.angle_alpha   90.00
_cell.angle_beta   90.00
_cell.angle_gamma   90.00
#
_symmetry.space_group_name_H-M   'P 1'
#
loop_
_entity.id
_entity.type
_entity.pdbx_description
1 polymer ?
#
loop_
_entity_poly.entity_id
_entity_poly.type
_entity_poly.pdbx_seq_one_letter_code
_entity_poly.pdbx_strand_id
1 'polypeptide(L)'
;MKEVELIDEKLPEFENIDQKMEYANNLKKIYDAKTNPAFRESLEGPLYKGKMDQFKGGNPGKLSIGRSAGYSITVLALLLEKDKAGNPKYTFEEICDPNAFVEEKQKMFDKYIKATLRGNDEDKKLIHETLTNGLKRGSEVVSDYASRLNLDDPNYEYSPSFQKLAGLSVMMHDAWQELDANYSKEQLDFVQREAPDIKTKDEAHDYMLDKYIGMMTEFANDQYKIMNGYQKIKNNNPTANPLSVVTGAFMVNEMKKLVEDWRENDIPLTEYSLKKQGRTFYHNLEGAFTGSFLNDDWIDTRFDDELSQQLVKHSIQGTLFKGSSYEIKNEELNVINPPILDSDNSKVILPKPVKVEKKAAKSVKTAKEDFTKYGFTSLDPNAVKKNAKLIGELYKLIDGNNTWGGSKNNNYKNTLSKLKELKELSEKYAKHGMVLGEPEMVRYRSLANDVDKLAEKYLAEKTDINSPYAQKRVDGMKKLRNALKANVAPLKEAAASMKEAVIKEVFGDVNKTYNETDPWRCDNNAFYGQKYADPKTRELSNNGFSLQRSGALSISIFALAATGKYTMDELMDNSKLRAEKAAMYDTVAEHIKNSAPGNEHSKWIAEQIYKGQIATEKMIEDTAKTVDFSNPNIRQNKTFCQMLHLTLHQQDAWQEMAHCQNEIFEIAKHDHPEMNSWNDYKKWWTGRNTPLRDINDAMNKQQNAAVEMMTHKENLDNTASILVLQGAFIKKTLKSLADLQKSEAKDKPMRDWIPREKKMENLALASAVGQQELKGKFRYLDNDPKFSQLVTKGIVDGTLLKNVEMSMDMTKGKAKITGFPSKEEMKEYADNQKFLKKTDMALDRLKAGKYKSVDSFIKDSAYAIFGQMYRMSGNRPPIDAKTGKKLTLEEYAAKKIRSKDFQESLRSNKNPSKFVKPSTVVKMATNEESMRKIIETNKKEALRYTNAKKGPTINAPVKEPKAQNGVPKVPNV
;
A
#
# COMPACT_ATOMS: atom_id res chain seq x y z
N MET A 1 59.73 11.69 11.77
CA MET A 1 58.41 12.33 11.66
C MET A 1 58.14 12.98 13.00
N LYS A 2 57.93 14.31 13.03
CA LYS A 2 57.43 14.98 14.22
C LYS A 2 56.01 14.48 14.42
N GLU A 3 55.71 13.91 15.59
CA GLU A 3 54.34 13.69 16.05
C GLU A 3 53.61 15.02 15.90
N VAL A 4 52.76 15.13 14.88
CA VAL A 4 51.65 16.07 14.95
C VAL A 4 50.68 15.38 15.91
N GLU A 5 50.75 15.77 17.18
CA GLU A 5 49.63 15.63 18.09
C GLU A 5 48.44 16.32 17.42
N LEU A 6 47.69 15.59 16.60
CA LEU A 6 46.31 15.92 16.25
C LEU A 6 45.49 15.67 17.52
N ILE A 7 45.69 16.54 18.51
CA ILE A 7 44.69 16.87 19.53
C ILE A 7 43.42 17.12 18.73
N ASP A 8 42.32 16.46 19.12
CA ASP A 8 40.97 16.71 18.61
C ASP A 8 40.81 18.21 18.38
N GLU A 9 40.77 18.64 17.11
CA GLU A 9 40.45 20.01 16.79
C GLU A 9 39.04 20.22 17.33
N LYS A 10 38.94 20.97 18.43
CA LYS A 10 37.66 21.42 18.99
C LYS A 10 36.82 21.89 17.82
N LEU A 11 35.64 21.29 17.64
CA LEU A 11 34.74 21.68 16.56
C LEU A 11 34.60 23.20 16.55
N PRO A 12 34.68 23.86 15.38
CA PRO A 12 34.47 25.29 15.33
C PRO A 12 33.08 25.60 15.89
N GLU A 13 32.96 26.70 16.63
CA GLU A 13 31.66 27.13 17.12
C GLU A 13 30.82 27.56 15.91
N PHE A 14 29.77 26.79 15.62
CA PHE A 14 28.87 27.07 14.51
C PHE A 14 27.78 28.04 14.98
N GLU A 15 27.64 29.18 14.30
CA GLU A 15 26.60 30.17 14.61
C GLU A 15 25.20 29.67 14.21
N ASN A 16 25.14 28.74 13.23
CA ASN A 16 23.90 28.18 12.73
C ASN A 16 24.09 26.81 12.05
N ILE A 17 22.98 26.21 11.65
CA ILE A 17 22.92 24.88 11.05
C ILE A 17 23.55 24.83 9.65
N ASP A 18 23.56 25.96 8.92
CA ASP A 18 24.15 26.05 7.59
C ASP A 18 25.67 25.89 7.63
N GLN A 19 26.34 26.64 8.51
CA GLN A 19 27.78 26.56 8.70
C GLN A 19 28.19 25.14 9.12
N LYS A 20 27.42 24.53 10.03
CA LYS A 20 27.64 23.15 10.50
C LYS A 20 27.54 22.15 9.34
N MET A 21 26.50 22.24 8.53
CA MET A 21 26.29 21.34 7.40
C MET A 21 27.27 21.57 6.25
N GLU A 22 27.69 22.81 6.01
CA GLU A 22 28.70 23.14 5.02
C GLU A 22 30.07 22.59 5.42
N TYR A 23 30.47 22.78 6.68
CA TYR A 23 31.70 22.23 7.24
C TYR A 23 31.75 20.70 7.09
N ALA A 24 30.70 20.01 7.53
CA ALA A 24 30.63 18.56 7.43
C ALA A 24 30.62 18.04 5.98
N ASN A 25 29.92 18.73 5.07
CA ASN A 25 29.96 18.39 3.64
C ASN A 25 31.34 18.60 3.02
N ASN A 26 32.07 19.64 3.45
CA ASN A 26 33.43 19.88 2.97
C ASN A 26 34.41 18.81 3.47
N LEU A 27 34.28 18.38 4.74
CA LEU A 27 35.04 17.25 5.26
C LEU A 27 34.69 15.93 4.55
N LYS A 28 33.41 15.64 4.33
CA LYS A 28 32.97 14.46 3.57
C LYS A 28 33.62 14.41 2.18
N LYS A 29 33.65 15.55 1.47
CA LYS A 29 34.31 15.69 0.16
C LYS A 29 35.81 15.43 0.19
N ILE A 30 36.46 15.35 1.35
CA ILE A 30 37.87 14.96 1.44
C ILE A 30 37.96 13.44 1.39
N TYR A 31 37.19 12.75 2.23
CA TYR A 31 37.35 11.32 2.51
C TYR A 31 36.48 10.38 1.65
N ASP A 32 35.47 10.88 0.94
CA ASP A 32 34.60 10.07 0.06
C ASP A 32 34.99 10.20 -1.41
N ALA A 33 35.60 9.14 -1.97
CA ALA A 33 36.00 9.07 -3.38
C ALA A 33 34.82 9.27 -4.36
N LYS A 34 33.57 9.03 -3.97
CA LYS A 34 32.40 9.31 -4.81
C LYS A 34 32.16 10.81 -4.98
N THR A 35 32.54 11.61 -3.98
CA THR A 35 32.30 13.06 -3.94
C THR A 35 33.56 13.90 -4.10
N ASN A 36 34.74 13.28 -4.08
CA ASN A 36 36.04 13.90 -4.31
C ASN A 36 36.63 13.50 -5.68
N PRO A 37 36.43 14.29 -6.75
CA PRO A 37 37.00 13.98 -8.06
C PRO A 37 38.53 13.88 -8.03
N ALA A 38 39.22 14.71 -7.25
CA ALA A 38 40.68 14.71 -7.20
C ALA A 38 41.22 13.42 -6.56
N PHE A 39 40.63 13.00 -5.44
CA PHE A 39 41.01 11.73 -4.81
C PHE A 39 40.69 10.55 -5.73
N ARG A 40 39.52 10.54 -6.37
CA ARG A 40 39.16 9.51 -7.35
C ARG A 40 40.15 9.46 -8.52
N GLU A 41 40.51 10.60 -9.10
CA GLU A 41 41.49 10.68 -10.18
C GLU A 41 42.88 10.24 -9.75
N SER A 42 43.26 10.47 -8.48
CA SER A 42 44.52 9.98 -7.92
C SER A 42 44.59 8.44 -7.86
N LEU A 43 43.44 7.76 -7.76
CA LEU A 43 43.33 6.30 -7.80
C LEU A 43 43.27 5.77 -9.25
N GLU A 44 42.39 6.32 -10.09
CA GLU A 44 42.18 5.85 -11.47
C GLU A 44 43.38 6.06 -12.38
N GLY A 45 44.06 7.20 -12.21
CA GLY A 45 45.08 7.66 -13.13
C GLY A 45 44.58 7.92 -14.56
N PRO A 46 45.50 8.28 -15.48
CA PRO A 46 45.14 8.68 -16.85
C PRO A 46 44.51 7.56 -17.69
N LEU A 47 44.78 6.30 -17.37
CA LEU A 47 44.31 5.15 -18.14
C LEU A 47 42.79 4.98 -18.06
N TYR A 48 42.23 5.16 -16.85
CA TYR A 48 40.83 4.88 -16.53
C TYR A 48 39.96 6.15 -16.39
N LYS A 49 40.57 7.34 -16.33
CA LYS A 49 39.88 8.63 -16.23
C LYS A 49 38.75 8.78 -17.26
N GLY A 50 37.52 8.91 -16.76
CA GLY A 50 36.31 9.10 -17.58
C GLY A 50 35.85 7.86 -18.36
N LYS A 51 36.51 6.70 -18.17
CA LYS A 51 36.16 5.44 -18.84
C LYS A 51 35.49 4.42 -17.92
N MET A 52 35.38 4.72 -16.63
CA MET A 52 34.81 3.82 -15.62
C MET A 52 33.38 3.36 -15.96
N ASP A 53 32.59 4.21 -16.61
CA ASP A 53 31.24 3.87 -17.06
C ASP A 53 31.19 2.75 -18.11
N GLN A 54 32.27 2.54 -18.86
CA GLN A 54 32.38 1.46 -19.86
C GLN A 54 32.45 0.07 -19.20
N PHE A 55 32.74 0.03 -17.89
CA PHE A 55 32.77 -1.19 -17.09
C PHE A 55 31.49 -1.40 -16.27
N LYS A 56 30.42 -0.60 -16.50
CA LYS A 56 29.10 -0.81 -15.89
C LYS A 56 28.34 -1.92 -16.63
N GLY A 57 28.27 -3.13 -16.04
CA GLY A 57 27.39 -4.21 -16.53
C GLY A 57 27.94 -5.64 -16.44
N GLY A 58 28.60 -6.02 -15.35
CA GLY A 58 29.26 -7.32 -15.24
C GLY A 58 28.32 -8.53 -15.11
N ASN A 59 28.66 -9.61 -15.81
CA ASN A 59 28.21 -10.98 -15.51
C ASN A 59 28.49 -11.32 -14.03
N PRO A 60 27.66 -12.20 -13.40
CA PRO A 60 27.93 -12.70 -12.06
C PRO A 60 29.38 -13.20 -11.91
N GLY A 61 30.08 -12.83 -10.83
CA GLY A 61 31.47 -13.22 -10.58
C GLY A 61 32.54 -12.20 -11.04
N LYS A 62 32.17 -10.95 -11.33
CA LYS A 62 33.10 -9.84 -11.59
C LYS A 62 32.73 -8.64 -10.70
N LEU A 63 33.72 -7.98 -10.10
CA LEU A 63 33.50 -6.74 -9.34
C LEU A 63 32.78 -5.70 -10.22
N SER A 64 31.86 -4.94 -9.62
CA SER A 64 31.19 -3.83 -10.30
C SER A 64 32.11 -2.61 -10.42
N ILE A 65 33.14 -2.74 -11.27
CA ILE A 65 34.21 -1.75 -11.47
C ILE A 65 33.66 -0.35 -11.75
N GLY A 66 32.60 -0.25 -12.56
CA GLY A 66 31.99 1.04 -12.89
C GLY A 66 31.23 1.76 -11.76
N ARG A 67 31.20 1.19 -10.55
CA ARG A 67 30.73 1.84 -9.31
C ARG A 67 31.92 2.22 -8.43
N SER A 68 31.78 2.12 -7.11
CA SER A 68 32.82 2.45 -6.13
C SER A 68 33.68 1.26 -5.69
N ALA A 69 33.37 0.06 -6.18
CA ALA A 69 34.09 -1.17 -5.86
C ALA A 69 35.60 -1.07 -6.13
N GLY A 70 35.98 -0.53 -7.30
CA GLY A 70 37.38 -0.38 -7.69
C GLY A 70 38.17 0.55 -6.76
N TYR A 71 37.57 1.65 -6.31
CA TYR A 71 38.22 2.56 -5.35
C TYR A 71 38.34 1.89 -3.99
N SER A 72 37.27 1.24 -3.54
CA SER A 72 37.18 0.64 -2.21
C SER A 72 38.21 -0.48 -2.03
N ILE A 73 38.31 -1.42 -2.98
CA ILE A 73 39.32 -2.48 -2.90
C ILE A 73 40.75 -1.92 -2.97
N THR A 74 40.97 -0.83 -3.70
CA THR A 74 42.29 -0.18 -3.78
C THR A 74 42.68 0.45 -2.45
N VAL A 75 41.76 1.16 -1.80
CA VAL A 75 41.97 1.75 -0.47
C VAL A 75 42.23 0.66 0.56
N LEU A 76 41.42 -0.40 0.58
CA LEU A 76 41.61 -1.54 1.49
C LEU A 76 42.94 -2.26 1.24
N ALA A 77 43.36 -2.42 -0.02
CA ALA A 77 44.66 -2.99 -0.34
C ALA A 77 45.83 -2.14 0.15
N LEU A 78 45.73 -0.80 0.02
CA LEU A 78 46.75 0.10 0.55
C LEU A 78 46.82 0.05 2.08
N LEU A 79 45.69 -0.11 2.78
CA LEU A 79 45.66 -0.30 4.24
C LEU A 79 46.35 -1.60 4.69
N LEU A 80 46.45 -2.60 3.82
CA LEU A 80 47.13 -3.87 4.08
C LEU A 80 48.64 -3.82 3.84
N GLU A 81 49.14 -2.84 3.09
CA GLU A 81 50.57 -2.72 2.80
C GLU A 81 51.35 -2.46 4.09
N LYS A 82 52.47 -3.17 4.23
CA LYS A 82 53.36 -3.07 5.39
C LYS A 82 54.74 -2.59 4.98
N ASP A 83 55.36 -1.81 5.85
CA ASP A 83 56.76 -1.44 5.71
C ASP A 83 57.68 -2.64 6.03
N LYS A 84 59.01 -2.42 5.93
CA LYS A 84 59.99 -3.48 6.23
C LYS A 84 59.97 -3.95 7.70
N ALA A 85 59.40 -3.15 8.61
CA ALA A 85 59.26 -3.47 10.03
C ALA A 85 57.92 -4.17 10.34
N GLY A 86 57.04 -4.35 9.35
CA GLY A 86 55.73 -4.98 9.53
C GLY A 86 54.65 -4.02 10.04
N ASN A 87 54.94 -2.72 10.13
CA ASN A 87 53.99 -1.68 10.47
C ASN A 87 53.15 -1.30 9.24
N PRO A 88 51.93 -0.76 9.42
CA PRO A 88 51.16 -0.19 8.32
C PRO A 88 52.00 0.83 7.54
N LYS A 89 52.13 0.64 6.24
CA LYS A 89 52.95 1.50 5.37
C LYS A 89 52.29 2.85 5.12
N TYR A 90 50.96 2.89 5.10
CA TYR A 90 50.16 4.07 4.82
C TYR A 90 49.09 4.25 5.88
N THR A 91 48.82 5.50 6.25
CA THR A 91 47.64 5.91 7.02
C THR A 91 46.45 6.12 6.09
N PHE A 92 45.23 6.12 6.64
CA PHE A 92 44.03 6.36 5.83
C PHE A 92 44.00 7.79 5.27
N GLU A 93 44.50 8.77 6.01
CA GLU A 93 44.61 10.16 5.57
C GLU A 93 45.54 10.32 4.37
N GLU A 94 46.71 9.68 4.41
CA GLU A 94 47.65 9.64 3.29
C GLU A 94 47.04 8.96 2.05
N ILE A 95 46.21 7.94 2.26
CA ILE A 95 45.49 7.28 1.17
C ILE A 95 44.44 8.23 0.58
N CYS A 96 43.73 9.03 1.38
CA CYS A 96 42.73 9.97 0.90
C CYS A 96 43.30 11.28 0.30
N ASP A 97 44.53 11.67 0.63
CA ASP A 97 45.15 12.87 0.06
C ASP A 97 45.40 12.69 -1.46
N PRO A 98 44.78 13.48 -2.34
CA PRO A 98 44.94 13.34 -3.79
C PRO A 98 46.37 13.54 -4.30
N ASN A 99 47.26 14.15 -3.49
CA ASN A 99 48.64 14.43 -3.88
C ASN A 99 49.65 13.41 -3.33
N ALA A 100 49.27 12.62 -2.33
CA ALA A 100 50.15 11.63 -1.73
C ALA A 100 50.09 10.30 -2.50
N PHE A 101 51.24 9.64 -2.68
CA PHE A 101 51.35 8.27 -3.20
C PHE A 101 50.57 7.99 -4.50
N VAL A 102 50.51 8.97 -5.40
CA VAL A 102 49.69 8.89 -6.63
C VAL A 102 50.11 7.70 -7.50
N GLU A 103 51.41 7.45 -7.66
CA GLU A 103 51.91 6.33 -8.46
C GLU A 103 51.53 4.97 -7.84
N GLU A 104 51.67 4.83 -6.52
CA GLU A 104 51.31 3.60 -5.82
C GLU A 104 49.80 3.35 -5.83
N LYS A 105 48.99 4.39 -5.67
CA LYS A 105 47.53 4.35 -5.80
C LYS A 105 47.11 3.85 -7.18
N GLN A 106 47.66 4.44 -8.23
CA GLN A 106 47.36 4.05 -9.62
C GLN A 106 47.82 2.63 -9.93
N LYS A 107 49.00 2.24 -9.46
CA LYS A 107 49.52 0.88 -9.61
C LYS A 107 48.61 -0.14 -8.91
N MET A 108 48.15 0.18 -7.70
CA MET A 108 47.26 -0.69 -6.94
C MET A 108 45.87 -0.80 -7.60
N PHE A 109 45.32 0.32 -8.08
CA PHE A 109 44.06 0.35 -8.82
C PHE A 109 44.14 -0.50 -10.09
N ASP A 110 45.16 -0.26 -10.93
CA ASP A 110 45.38 -1.01 -12.16
C ASP A 110 45.53 -2.52 -11.93
N LYS A 111 46.20 -2.92 -10.84
CA LYS A 111 46.30 -4.33 -10.43
C LYS A 111 44.93 -4.98 -10.27
N TYR A 112 44.03 -4.38 -9.50
CA TYR A 112 42.71 -4.97 -9.24
C TYR A 112 41.74 -4.85 -10.41
N ILE A 113 41.81 -3.78 -11.20
CA ILE A 113 41.02 -3.69 -12.43
C ILE A 113 41.43 -4.80 -13.41
N LYS A 114 42.72 -5.00 -13.65
CA LYS A 114 43.22 -6.08 -14.52
C LYS A 114 42.84 -7.46 -13.98
N ALA A 115 42.99 -7.70 -12.68
CA ALA A 115 42.57 -8.97 -12.05
C ALA A 115 41.07 -9.24 -12.27
N THR A 116 40.23 -8.22 -12.06
CA THR A 116 38.79 -8.34 -12.26
C THR A 116 38.42 -8.61 -13.73
N LEU A 117 39.09 -7.93 -14.68
CA LEU A 117 38.83 -8.10 -16.10
C LEU A 117 39.18 -9.50 -16.59
N ARG A 118 40.31 -10.05 -16.12
CA ARG A 118 40.76 -11.42 -16.41
C ARG A 118 39.87 -12.48 -15.75
N GLY A 119 39.58 -12.32 -14.46
CA GLY A 119 38.62 -13.15 -13.72
C GLY A 119 38.98 -14.65 -13.64
N ASN A 120 40.26 -15.01 -13.74
CA ASN A 120 40.72 -16.37 -13.48
C ASN A 120 40.72 -16.69 -11.97
N ASP A 121 40.95 -17.95 -11.59
CA ASP A 121 40.82 -18.37 -10.18
C ASP A 121 41.88 -17.73 -9.26
N GLU A 122 43.09 -17.49 -9.75
CA GLU A 122 44.14 -16.78 -9.00
C GLU A 122 43.75 -15.32 -8.74
N ASP A 123 43.21 -14.64 -9.75
CA ASP A 123 42.72 -13.27 -9.65
C ASP A 123 41.51 -13.16 -8.71
N LYS A 124 40.58 -14.13 -8.78
CA LYS A 124 39.43 -14.22 -7.87
C LYS A 124 39.88 -14.40 -6.43
N LYS A 125 40.84 -15.31 -6.19
CA LYS A 125 41.43 -15.54 -4.88
C LYS A 125 42.13 -14.29 -4.34
N LEU A 126 42.93 -13.62 -5.17
CA LEU A 126 43.58 -12.36 -4.83
C LEU A 126 42.56 -11.29 -4.41
N ILE A 127 41.48 -11.13 -5.18
CA ILE A 127 40.42 -10.16 -4.88
C ILE A 127 39.72 -10.52 -3.56
N HIS A 128 39.31 -11.78 -3.39
CA HIS A 128 38.64 -12.26 -2.17
C HIS A 128 39.50 -12.05 -0.92
N GLU A 129 40.76 -12.46 -0.95
CA GLU A 129 41.69 -12.32 0.18
C GLU A 129 41.93 -10.84 0.52
N THR A 130 42.02 -9.98 -0.51
CA THR A 130 42.19 -8.54 -0.32
C THR A 130 40.95 -7.92 0.32
N LEU A 131 39.75 -8.21 -0.20
CA LEU A 131 38.51 -7.69 0.37
C LEU A 131 38.35 -8.14 1.81
N THR A 132 38.54 -9.44 2.08
CA THR A 132 38.35 -10.01 3.41
C THR A 132 39.33 -9.46 4.44
N ASN A 133 40.64 -9.53 4.16
CA ASN A 133 41.65 -9.00 5.07
C ASN A 133 41.59 -7.48 5.16
N GLY A 134 41.23 -6.82 4.05
CA GLY A 134 41.07 -5.39 3.95
C GLY A 134 39.92 -4.89 4.83
N LEU A 135 38.76 -5.56 4.81
CA LEU A 135 37.64 -5.27 5.69
C LEU A 135 38.02 -5.43 7.16
N LYS A 136 38.75 -6.50 7.50
CA LYS A 136 39.27 -6.70 8.86
C LYS A 136 40.17 -5.54 9.28
N ARG A 137 41.18 -5.20 8.47
CA ARG A 137 42.08 -4.08 8.76
C ARG A 137 41.34 -2.73 8.80
N GLY A 138 40.39 -2.52 7.89
CA GLY A 138 39.53 -1.34 7.86
C GLY A 138 38.74 -1.19 9.15
N SER A 139 38.20 -2.29 9.68
CA SER A 139 37.44 -2.28 10.95
C SER A 139 38.31 -1.92 12.16
N GLU A 140 39.58 -2.30 12.15
CA GLU A 140 40.55 -1.89 13.18
C GLU A 140 40.81 -0.38 13.12
N VAL A 141 40.98 0.17 11.92
CA VAL A 141 41.17 1.61 11.69
C VAL A 141 39.90 2.40 12.06
N VAL A 142 38.71 1.90 11.71
CA VAL A 142 37.43 2.47 12.13
C VAL A 142 37.30 2.45 13.66
N SER A 143 37.69 1.36 14.32
CA SER A 143 37.66 1.24 15.78
C SER A 143 38.61 2.23 16.44
N ASP A 144 39.80 2.42 15.88
CA ASP A 144 40.77 3.43 16.35
C ASP A 144 40.19 4.85 16.23
N TYR A 145 39.63 5.23 15.08
CA TYR A 145 38.97 6.55 14.95
C TYR A 145 37.75 6.71 15.85
N ALA A 146 36.92 5.68 15.97
CA ALA A 146 35.77 5.68 16.88
C ALA A 146 36.22 5.89 18.32
N SER A 147 37.36 5.31 18.71
CA SER A 147 37.92 5.48 20.06
C SER A 147 38.35 6.91 20.36
N ARG A 148 38.66 7.71 19.34
CA ARG A 148 39.06 9.12 19.45
C ARG A 148 37.88 10.10 19.41
N LEU A 149 36.64 9.62 19.26
CA LEU A 149 35.48 10.51 19.29
C LEU A 149 35.28 11.11 20.69
N ASN A 150 35.26 12.43 20.78
CA ASN A 150 34.86 13.16 21.97
C ASN A 150 33.33 13.12 22.15
N LEU A 151 32.83 12.11 22.88
CA LEU A 151 31.39 11.93 23.10
C LEU A 151 30.76 13.00 24.01
N ASP A 152 31.57 13.80 24.72
CA ASP A 152 31.07 14.94 25.50
C ASP A 152 30.63 16.10 24.60
N ASP A 153 31.09 16.14 23.34
CA ASP A 153 30.59 17.09 22.34
C ASP A 153 29.28 16.56 21.73
N PRO A 154 28.13 17.25 21.92
CA PRO A 154 26.86 16.80 21.35
C PRO A 154 26.82 16.84 19.81
N ASN A 155 27.89 17.31 19.14
CA ASN A 155 28.02 17.36 17.69
C ASN A 155 29.19 16.51 17.16
N TYR A 156 29.74 15.59 17.94
CA TYR A 156 30.91 14.79 17.54
C TYR A 156 30.74 14.08 16.18
N GLU A 157 29.51 13.78 15.76
CA GLU A 157 29.22 13.19 14.46
C GLU A 157 29.65 14.10 13.28
N TYR A 158 29.85 15.39 13.52
CA TYR A 158 30.35 16.35 12.53
C TYR A 158 31.86 16.62 12.63
N SER A 159 32.55 15.96 13.56
CA SER A 159 34.00 16.10 13.76
C SER A 159 34.84 15.53 12.62
N PRO A 160 36.08 16.01 12.42
CA PRO A 160 37.03 15.39 11.48
C PRO A 160 37.22 13.89 11.73
N SER A 161 37.31 13.48 13.00
CA SER A 161 37.44 12.06 13.41
C SER A 161 36.25 11.24 12.93
N PHE A 162 35.02 11.76 13.06
CA PHE A 162 33.84 11.11 12.51
C PHE A 162 33.84 11.06 10.98
N GLN A 163 34.21 12.15 10.30
CA GLN A 163 34.20 12.15 8.83
C GLN A 163 35.24 11.18 8.23
N LYS A 164 36.37 10.97 8.90
CA LYS A 164 37.35 9.93 8.55
C LYS A 164 36.76 8.52 8.69
N LEU A 165 36.19 8.21 9.85
CA LEU A 165 35.60 6.89 10.08
C LEU A 165 34.41 6.64 9.14
N ALA A 166 33.59 7.67 8.87
CA ALA A 166 32.47 7.59 7.94
C ALA A 166 32.92 7.33 6.50
N GLY A 167 33.94 8.05 6.02
CA GLY A 167 34.53 7.84 4.70
C GLY A 167 35.01 6.40 4.50
N LEU A 168 35.78 5.87 5.46
CA LEU A 168 36.27 4.50 5.41
C LEU A 168 35.14 3.47 5.53
N SER A 169 34.19 3.67 6.45
CA SER A 169 33.07 2.75 6.69
C SER A 169 32.16 2.60 5.47
N VAL A 170 31.97 3.67 4.68
CA VAL A 170 31.21 3.61 3.42
C VAL A 170 31.97 2.83 2.33
N MET A 171 33.29 3.00 2.22
CA MET A 171 34.11 2.19 1.30
C MET A 171 34.12 0.72 1.71
N MET A 172 34.19 0.42 3.00
CA MET A 172 34.09 -0.93 3.52
C MET A 172 32.73 -1.56 3.16
N HIS A 173 31.63 -0.82 3.27
CA HIS A 173 30.31 -1.30 2.86
C HIS A 173 30.26 -1.65 1.38
N ASP A 174 30.75 -0.75 0.53
CA ASP A 174 30.81 -0.98 -0.92
C ASP A 174 31.67 -2.22 -1.25
N ALA A 175 32.81 -2.38 -0.58
CA ALA A 175 33.69 -3.55 -0.73
C ALA A 175 33.02 -4.86 -0.28
N TRP A 176 32.28 -4.80 0.82
CA TRP A 176 31.52 -5.95 1.33
C TRP A 176 30.38 -6.37 0.40
N GLN A 177 29.65 -5.42 -0.20
CA GLN A 177 28.60 -5.76 -1.17
C GLN A 177 29.16 -6.58 -2.34
N GLU A 178 30.39 -6.26 -2.77
CA GLU A 178 31.08 -7.01 -3.82
C GLU A 178 31.55 -8.39 -3.34
N LEU A 179 32.02 -8.48 -2.09
CA LEU A 179 32.39 -9.74 -1.46
C LEU A 179 31.19 -10.69 -1.38
N ASP A 180 30.07 -10.19 -0.86
CA ASP A 180 28.83 -10.95 -0.65
C ASP A 180 28.23 -11.43 -1.98
N ALA A 181 28.14 -10.54 -2.96
CA ALA A 181 27.55 -10.85 -4.25
C ALA A 181 28.37 -11.85 -5.09
N ASN A 182 29.71 -11.84 -4.97
CA ASN A 182 30.60 -12.59 -5.87
C ASN A 182 31.39 -13.72 -5.20
N TYR A 183 31.51 -13.75 -3.88
CA TYR A 183 32.41 -14.63 -3.13
C TYR A 183 31.79 -15.22 -1.86
N SER A 184 30.47 -15.40 -1.83
CA SER A 184 29.75 -15.89 -0.63
C SER A 184 30.24 -17.25 -0.11
N LYS A 185 30.80 -18.13 -0.97
CA LYS A 185 31.36 -19.41 -0.54
C LYS A 185 32.69 -19.20 0.18
N GLU A 186 33.60 -18.47 -0.43
CA GLU A 186 34.92 -18.18 0.13
C GLU A 186 34.82 -17.31 1.39
N GLN A 187 33.80 -16.45 1.48
CA GLN A 187 33.42 -15.73 2.69
C GLN A 187 33.02 -16.69 3.82
N LEU A 188 32.17 -17.69 3.56
CA LEU A 188 31.83 -18.71 4.55
C LEU A 188 33.08 -19.46 5.04
N ASP A 189 33.97 -19.88 4.13
CA ASP A 189 35.21 -20.56 4.47
C ASP A 189 36.14 -19.69 5.33
N PHE A 190 36.17 -18.36 5.07
CA PHE A 190 36.89 -17.42 5.92
C PHE A 190 36.25 -17.31 7.31
N VAL A 191 34.94 -17.08 7.37
CA VAL A 191 34.22 -16.90 8.64
C VAL A 191 34.30 -18.16 9.50
N GLN A 192 34.21 -19.36 8.92
CA GLN A 192 34.34 -20.63 9.63
C GLN A 192 35.71 -20.83 10.29
N ARG A 193 36.77 -20.19 9.78
CA ARG A 193 38.07 -20.22 10.44
C ARG A 193 38.12 -19.33 11.68
N GLU A 194 37.33 -18.27 11.73
CA GLU A 194 37.27 -17.35 12.87
C GLU A 194 36.17 -17.71 13.87
N ALA A 195 35.04 -18.23 13.37
CA ALA A 195 33.85 -18.62 14.11
C ALA A 195 33.35 -19.98 13.59
N PRO A 196 33.94 -21.10 14.06
CA PRO A 196 33.65 -22.45 13.54
C PRO A 196 32.20 -22.90 13.66
N ASP A 197 31.40 -22.25 14.52
CA ASP A 197 29.99 -22.56 14.73
C ASP A 197 29.08 -22.07 13.60
N ILE A 198 29.54 -21.13 12.77
CA ILE A 198 28.80 -20.63 11.61
C ILE A 198 28.78 -21.68 10.50
N LYS A 199 27.61 -22.13 10.07
CA LYS A 199 27.47 -23.24 9.10
C LYS A 199 26.91 -22.80 7.76
N THR A 200 26.24 -21.66 7.69
CA THR A 200 25.52 -21.21 6.50
C THR A 200 26.08 -19.90 5.95
N LYS A 201 25.83 -19.65 4.66
CA LYS A 201 26.23 -18.40 4.01
C LYS A 201 25.55 -17.17 4.63
N ASP A 202 24.29 -17.31 5.04
CA ASP A 202 23.52 -16.23 5.67
C ASP A 202 24.10 -15.88 7.05
N GLU A 203 24.46 -16.87 7.86
CA GLU A 203 25.17 -16.63 9.12
C GLU A 203 26.54 -15.98 8.90
N ALA A 204 27.26 -16.36 7.83
CA ALA A 204 28.53 -15.72 7.46
C ALA A 204 28.35 -14.29 6.90
N HIS A 205 27.23 -14.03 6.22
CA HIS A 205 26.81 -12.69 5.79
C HIS A 205 26.58 -11.80 7.02
N ASP A 206 25.72 -12.24 7.94
CA ASP A 206 25.40 -11.51 9.17
C ASP A 206 26.64 -11.30 10.05
N TYR A 207 27.50 -12.31 10.17
CA TYR A 207 28.75 -12.18 10.92
C TYR A 207 29.70 -11.13 10.31
N MET A 208 29.93 -11.16 9.00
CA MET A 208 30.77 -10.15 8.34
C MET A 208 30.17 -8.75 8.48
N LEU A 209 28.84 -8.67 8.40
CA LEU A 209 28.10 -7.43 8.57
C LEU A 209 28.22 -6.86 9.97
N ASP A 210 27.92 -7.65 10.99
CA ASP A 210 27.92 -7.15 12.36
C ASP A 210 29.35 -6.96 12.90
N LYS A 211 30.32 -7.79 12.49
CA LYS A 211 31.70 -7.73 12.99
C LYS A 211 32.57 -6.70 12.28
N TYR A 212 32.61 -6.71 10.94
CA TYR A 212 33.61 -5.94 10.18
C TYR A 212 33.05 -4.66 9.57
N ILE A 213 31.81 -4.65 9.12
CA ILE A 213 31.15 -3.44 8.60
C ILE A 213 30.58 -2.63 9.77
N GLY A 214 29.84 -3.32 10.63
CA GLY A 214 29.33 -2.85 11.90
C GLY A 214 28.36 -1.69 11.79
N MET A 215 28.00 -1.18 12.96
CA MET A 215 27.04 -0.08 13.10
C MET A 215 27.55 1.27 12.53
N MET A 216 28.86 1.51 12.50
CA MET A 216 29.41 2.82 12.08
C MET A 216 29.15 3.14 10.60
N THR A 217 29.08 2.14 9.73
CA THR A 217 28.66 2.32 8.34
C THR A 217 27.24 2.88 8.25
N GLU A 218 26.29 2.34 9.00
CA GLU A 218 24.91 2.81 8.95
C GLU A 218 24.77 4.20 9.55
N PHE A 219 25.50 4.48 10.64
CA PHE A 219 25.61 5.82 11.21
C PHE A 219 26.13 6.82 10.15
N ALA A 220 27.21 6.47 9.44
CA ALA A 220 27.76 7.30 8.37
C ALA A 220 26.77 7.51 7.20
N ASN A 221 26.11 6.44 6.76
CA ASN A 221 25.12 6.49 5.68
C ASN A 221 23.98 7.44 6.02
N ASP A 222 23.41 7.36 7.22
CA ASP A 222 22.33 8.25 7.62
C ASP A 222 22.79 9.68 7.78
N GLN A 223 23.99 9.91 8.33
CA GLN A 223 24.53 11.26 8.37
C GLN A 223 24.66 11.83 6.94
N TYR A 224 25.11 11.03 5.98
CA TYR A 224 25.20 11.44 4.58
C TYR A 224 23.82 11.68 3.96
N LYS A 225 22.80 10.87 4.30
CA LYS A 225 21.41 11.11 3.90
C LYS A 225 20.92 12.46 4.42
N ILE A 226 21.16 12.78 5.70
CA ILE A 226 20.78 14.07 6.31
C ILE A 226 21.50 15.22 5.59
N MET A 227 22.82 15.14 5.40
CA MET A 227 23.60 16.21 4.76
C MET A 227 23.16 16.46 3.31
N ASN A 228 23.01 15.40 2.51
CA ASN A 228 22.58 15.50 1.12
C ASN A 228 21.13 16.00 1.01
N GLY A 229 20.24 15.49 1.86
CA GLY A 229 18.84 15.88 1.90
C GLY A 229 18.68 17.34 2.33
N TYR A 230 19.46 17.79 3.32
CA TYR A 230 19.53 19.19 3.73
C TYR A 230 19.88 20.12 2.57
N GLN A 231 20.97 19.82 1.85
CA GLN A 231 21.40 20.64 0.72
C GLN A 231 20.36 20.66 -0.41
N LYS A 232 19.68 19.54 -0.68
CA LYS A 232 18.59 19.51 -1.66
C LYS A 232 17.42 20.38 -1.24
N ILE A 233 17.01 20.31 0.03
CA ILE A 233 15.87 21.06 0.58
C ILE A 233 16.18 22.56 0.62
N LYS A 234 17.37 22.94 1.10
CA LYS A 234 17.84 24.32 1.10
C LYS A 234 17.84 24.95 -0.29
N ASN A 235 18.17 24.17 -1.31
CA ASN A 235 18.22 24.63 -2.70
C ASN A 235 16.89 24.42 -3.46
N ASN A 236 15.78 24.14 -2.77
CA ASN A 236 14.46 23.87 -3.36
C ASN A 236 14.50 22.83 -4.50
N ASN A 237 15.34 21.81 -4.36
CA ASN A 237 15.49 20.77 -5.38
C ASN A 237 14.25 19.86 -5.36
N PRO A 238 13.53 19.68 -6.48
CA PRO A 238 12.29 18.89 -6.52
C PRO A 238 12.50 17.39 -6.24
N THR A 239 13.75 16.92 -6.20
CA THR A 239 14.11 15.55 -5.80
C THR A 239 14.44 15.42 -4.31
N ALA A 240 14.29 16.50 -3.54
CA ALA A 240 14.40 16.48 -2.09
C ALA A 240 13.36 15.53 -1.49
N ASN A 241 13.80 14.73 -0.51
CA ASN A 241 12.90 13.88 0.28
C ASN A 241 13.07 14.21 1.77
N PRO A 242 12.23 15.10 2.32
CA PRO A 242 12.27 15.47 3.74
C PRO A 242 12.15 14.26 4.67
N LEU A 243 11.36 13.24 4.30
CA LEU A 243 11.22 12.02 5.10
C LEU A 243 12.55 11.27 5.24
N SER A 244 13.34 11.21 4.17
CA SER A 244 14.66 10.57 4.24
C SER A 244 15.60 11.29 5.22
N VAL A 245 15.44 12.60 5.41
CA VAL A 245 16.22 13.37 6.40
C VAL A 245 15.70 13.12 7.81
N VAL A 246 14.38 13.05 7.98
CA VAL A 246 13.73 12.73 9.27
C VAL A 246 14.13 11.34 9.76
N THR A 247 14.03 10.31 8.90
CA THR A 247 14.46 8.94 9.21
C THR A 247 15.94 8.91 9.54
N GLY A 248 16.79 9.52 8.71
CA GLY A 248 18.23 9.56 8.98
C GLY A 248 18.56 10.22 10.33
N ALA A 249 17.87 11.30 10.70
CA ALA A 249 18.11 11.97 11.98
C ALA A 249 17.64 11.16 13.19
N PHE A 250 16.49 10.46 13.08
CA PHE A 250 16.08 9.50 14.09
C PHE A 250 17.16 8.44 14.29
N MET A 251 17.60 7.81 13.19
CA MET A 251 18.59 6.74 13.25
C MET A 251 19.94 7.21 13.78
N VAL A 252 20.46 8.37 13.32
CA VAL A 252 21.68 8.99 13.88
C VAL A 252 21.59 9.13 15.40
N ASN A 253 20.46 9.61 15.92
CA ASN A 253 20.30 9.79 17.37
C ASN A 253 20.32 8.46 18.13
N GLU A 254 19.82 7.37 17.55
CA GLU A 254 19.89 6.04 18.15
C GLU A 254 21.28 5.43 18.05
N MET A 255 22.00 5.69 16.96
CA MET A 255 23.38 5.28 16.81
C MET A 255 24.30 5.98 17.80
N LYS A 256 24.03 7.25 18.16
CA LYS A 256 24.75 7.95 19.23
C LYS A 256 24.65 7.20 20.56
N LYS A 257 23.44 6.77 20.94
CA LYS A 257 23.23 5.97 22.17
C LYS A 257 23.97 4.63 22.12
N LEU A 258 24.03 3.99 20.95
CA LEU A 258 24.79 2.75 20.81
C LEU A 258 26.30 2.96 20.91
N VAL A 259 26.82 4.09 20.41
CA VAL A 259 28.23 4.47 20.56
C VAL A 259 28.56 4.83 22.00
N GLU A 260 27.65 5.49 22.71
CA GLU A 260 27.75 5.75 24.16
C GLU A 260 27.74 4.44 24.96
N ASP A 261 26.76 3.55 24.74
CA ASP A 261 26.71 2.22 25.39
C ASP A 261 27.98 1.41 25.07
N TRP A 262 28.45 1.44 23.82
CA TRP A 262 29.72 0.80 23.44
C TRP A 262 30.90 1.31 24.29
N ARG A 263 31.03 2.63 24.42
CA ARG A 263 32.10 3.26 25.19
C ARG A 263 32.08 2.83 26.66
N GLU A 264 30.89 2.66 27.23
CA GLU A 264 30.71 2.20 28.61
C GLU A 264 31.05 0.72 28.83
N ASN A 265 31.03 -0.12 27.76
CA ASN A 265 31.28 -1.56 27.85
C ASN A 265 32.76 -1.96 27.71
N ASP A 266 33.65 -1.02 27.36
CA ASP A 266 35.12 -1.22 27.25
C ASP A 266 35.56 -2.49 26.48
N ILE A 267 34.89 -2.77 25.36
CA ILE A 267 35.27 -3.85 24.44
C ILE A 267 35.52 -3.29 23.04
N PRO A 268 36.30 -3.98 22.17
CA PRO A 268 36.48 -3.52 20.80
C PRO A 268 35.14 -3.30 20.08
N LEU A 269 35.04 -2.24 19.27
CA LEU A 269 33.82 -1.86 18.56
C LEU A 269 33.25 -3.00 17.71
N THR A 270 34.13 -3.77 17.06
CA THR A 270 33.78 -4.93 16.24
C THR A 270 33.11 -6.04 17.07
N GLU A 271 33.64 -6.32 18.26
CA GLU A 271 33.07 -7.32 19.19
C GLU A 271 31.77 -6.82 19.82
N TYR A 272 31.68 -5.53 20.14
CA TYR A 272 30.44 -4.91 20.59
C TYR A 272 29.34 -4.99 19.55
N SER A 273 29.65 -4.59 18.31
CA SER A 273 28.71 -4.62 17.19
C SER A 273 28.24 -6.05 16.91
N LEU A 274 29.12 -7.04 16.94
CA LEU A 274 28.76 -8.45 16.84
C LEU A 274 27.83 -8.90 17.99
N LYS A 275 28.17 -8.58 19.24
CA LYS A 275 27.38 -8.98 20.42
C LYS A 275 25.98 -8.37 20.44
N LYS A 276 25.83 -7.14 19.98
CA LYS A 276 24.56 -6.42 19.92
C LYS A 276 23.78 -6.69 18.63
N GLN A 277 24.36 -7.44 17.70
CA GLN A 277 23.88 -7.54 16.32
C GLN A 277 23.61 -6.14 15.76
N GLY A 278 24.57 -5.22 15.92
CA GLY A 278 24.37 -3.78 15.85
C GLY A 278 23.73 -3.32 14.54
N ARG A 279 24.07 -3.95 13.41
CA ARG A 279 23.46 -3.63 12.12
C ARG A 279 22.07 -4.27 11.96
N THR A 280 21.89 -5.51 12.40
CA THR A 280 20.58 -6.17 12.43
C THR A 280 19.59 -5.39 13.29
N PHE A 281 20.00 -4.97 14.49
CA PHE A 281 19.26 -4.08 15.37
C PHE A 281 18.90 -2.76 14.66
N TYR A 282 19.87 -2.15 13.97
CA TYR A 282 19.65 -0.93 13.19
C TYR A 282 18.57 -1.12 12.12
N HIS A 283 18.64 -2.17 11.29
CA HIS A 283 17.66 -2.37 10.21
C HIS A 283 16.27 -2.73 10.74
N ASN A 284 16.20 -3.51 11.82
CA ASN A 284 14.93 -3.76 12.50
C ASN A 284 14.33 -2.46 13.04
N LEU A 285 15.16 -1.58 13.60
CA LEU A 285 14.75 -0.27 14.09
C LEU A 285 14.32 0.67 12.96
N GLU A 286 15.06 0.75 11.86
CA GLU A 286 14.74 1.55 10.66
C GLU A 286 13.45 1.06 10.00
N GLY A 287 13.30 -0.25 9.82
CA GLY A 287 12.12 -0.87 9.23
C GLY A 287 10.89 -0.66 10.10
N ALA A 288 11.03 -0.84 11.41
CA ALA A 288 9.94 -0.64 12.34
C ALA A 288 9.59 0.85 12.51
N PHE A 289 10.57 1.77 12.45
CA PHE A 289 10.34 3.22 12.38
C PHE A 289 9.58 3.58 11.11
N THR A 290 10.05 3.13 9.95
CA THR A 290 9.40 3.41 8.67
C THR A 290 7.98 2.84 8.62
N GLY A 291 7.77 1.61 9.11
CA GLY A 291 6.45 0.98 9.10
C GLY A 291 5.46 1.52 10.14
N SER A 292 5.94 1.98 11.30
CA SER A 292 5.07 2.36 12.43
C SER A 292 4.91 3.87 12.60
N PHE A 293 5.95 4.64 12.25
CA PHE A 293 5.99 6.09 12.44
C PHE A 293 5.57 6.85 11.18
N LEU A 294 6.01 6.38 10.00
CA LEU A 294 5.65 6.97 8.71
C LEU A 294 4.37 6.29 8.17
N ASN A 295 3.28 6.39 8.92
CA ASN A 295 1.97 5.97 8.43
C ASN A 295 1.55 6.79 7.18
N ASP A 296 0.46 6.37 6.51
CA ASP A 296 -0.03 6.99 5.27
C ASP A 296 -0.10 8.53 5.32
N ASP A 297 -0.38 9.13 6.49
CA ASP A 297 -0.45 10.58 6.66
C ASP A 297 0.88 11.30 6.37
N TRP A 298 2.03 10.75 6.75
CA TRP A 298 3.34 11.36 6.45
C TRP A 298 3.82 11.05 5.03
N ILE A 299 3.44 9.90 4.48
CA ILE A 299 3.83 9.45 3.14
C ILE A 299 3.03 10.19 2.05
N ASP A 300 1.73 10.43 2.28
CA ASP A 300 0.84 11.10 1.33
C ASP A 300 0.86 12.64 1.45
N THR A 301 1.41 13.19 2.53
CA THR A 301 1.55 14.63 2.69
C THR A 301 2.61 15.18 1.75
N ARG A 302 2.20 16.03 0.81
CA ARG A 302 3.13 16.91 0.10
C ARG A 302 3.64 17.94 1.11
N PHE A 303 4.86 17.77 1.57
CA PHE A 303 5.55 18.80 2.33
C PHE A 303 5.73 20.04 1.44
N ASP A 304 5.18 21.17 1.85
CA ASP A 304 5.61 22.44 1.27
C ASP A 304 7.04 22.77 1.70
N ASP A 305 7.62 23.80 1.10
CA ASP A 305 9.02 24.18 1.34
C ASP A 305 9.23 24.60 2.80
N GLU A 306 8.24 25.24 3.44
CA GLU A 306 8.35 25.75 4.81
C GLU A 306 8.34 24.61 5.83
N LEU A 307 7.39 23.66 5.72
CA LEU A 307 7.33 22.48 6.56
C LEU A 307 8.56 21.58 6.34
N SER A 308 9.00 21.40 5.09
CA SER A 308 10.23 20.68 4.77
C SER A 308 11.43 21.26 5.50
N GLN A 309 11.59 22.59 5.47
CA GLN A 309 12.66 23.28 6.18
C GLN A 309 12.54 23.15 7.70
N GLN A 310 11.33 23.24 8.27
CA GLN A 310 11.11 23.04 9.71
C GLN A 310 11.49 21.62 10.16
N LEU A 311 10.99 20.59 9.47
CA LEU A 311 11.27 19.18 9.79
C LEU A 311 12.77 18.90 9.77
N VAL A 312 13.45 19.38 8.73
CA VAL A 312 14.89 19.20 8.59
C VAL A 312 15.65 19.96 9.66
N LYS A 313 15.29 21.21 9.94
CA LYS A 313 15.91 21.99 11.02
C LYS A 313 15.81 21.26 12.36
N HIS A 314 14.61 20.79 12.72
CA HIS A 314 14.40 20.06 13.97
C HIS A 314 15.11 18.70 14.01
N SER A 315 15.19 18.02 12.87
CA SER A 315 15.94 16.77 12.70
C SER A 315 17.42 16.96 13.00
N ILE A 316 18.06 17.93 12.35
CA ILE A 316 19.50 18.18 12.50
C ILE A 316 19.85 18.73 13.88
N GLN A 317 18.94 19.49 14.50
CA GLN A 317 19.10 19.98 15.87
C GLN A 317 18.88 18.90 16.94
N GLY A 318 18.49 17.67 16.56
CA GLY A 318 18.11 16.63 17.51
C GLY A 318 16.88 16.97 18.36
N THR A 319 16.10 17.97 17.95
CA THR A 319 14.92 18.43 18.70
C THR A 319 13.64 17.74 18.25
N LEU A 320 13.62 17.16 17.04
CA LEU A 320 12.44 16.55 16.45
C LEU A 320 11.85 15.45 17.35
N PHE A 321 12.70 14.56 17.87
CA PHE A 321 12.31 13.45 18.73
C PHE A 321 12.59 13.70 20.22
N LYS A 322 12.92 14.95 20.58
CA LYS A 322 13.24 15.31 21.97
C LYS A 322 11.98 15.18 22.83
N GLY A 323 11.92 14.13 23.64
CA GLY A 323 10.76 13.80 24.48
C GLY A 323 9.87 12.68 23.92
N SER A 324 10.23 12.12 22.76
CA SER A 324 9.77 10.81 22.33
C SER A 324 10.53 9.72 23.09
N SER A 325 9.90 8.57 23.27
CA SER A 325 10.57 7.32 23.64
C SER A 325 10.02 6.22 22.74
N TYR A 326 10.63 5.05 22.72
CA TYR A 326 10.08 3.94 21.94
C TYR A 326 10.33 2.63 22.67
N GLU A 327 9.51 1.65 22.31
CA GLU A 327 9.67 0.29 22.79
C GLU A 327 9.50 -0.64 21.60
N ILE A 328 10.45 -1.56 21.41
CA ILE A 328 10.33 -2.64 20.45
C ILE A 328 9.59 -3.78 21.16
N LYS A 329 8.39 -4.13 20.69
CA LYS A 329 7.61 -5.29 21.16
C LYS A 329 7.22 -6.14 19.97
N ASN A 330 7.62 -7.42 19.96
CA ASN A 330 7.35 -8.35 18.87
C ASN A 330 7.76 -7.77 17.50
N GLU A 331 8.98 -7.22 17.41
CA GLU A 331 9.52 -6.59 16.18
C GLU A 331 8.78 -5.31 15.71
N GLU A 332 7.71 -4.89 16.41
CA GLU A 332 7.04 -3.61 16.14
C GLU A 332 7.63 -2.49 17.01
N LEU A 333 7.92 -1.34 16.40
CA LEU A 333 8.39 -0.14 17.08
C LEU A 333 7.19 0.70 17.54
N ASN A 334 6.87 0.63 18.82
CA ASN A 334 5.89 1.51 19.42
C ASN A 334 6.57 2.80 19.86
N VAL A 335 6.52 3.84 19.02
CA VAL A 335 6.98 5.18 19.36
C VAL A 335 5.96 5.84 20.29
N ILE A 336 6.40 6.15 21.51
CA ILE A 336 5.65 6.84 22.54
C ILE A 336 5.91 8.34 22.37
N ASN A 337 4.84 9.10 22.15
CA ASN A 337 4.87 10.56 21.97
C ASN A 337 5.72 10.97 20.75
N PRO A 338 5.33 10.54 19.54
CA PRO A 338 5.98 10.97 18.29
C PRO A 338 5.78 12.48 18.04
N PRO A 339 6.66 13.19 17.30
CA PRO A 339 6.28 14.46 16.70
C PRO A 339 5.09 14.25 15.76
N ILE A 340 4.18 15.21 15.75
CA ILE A 340 2.97 15.18 14.90
C ILE A 340 2.90 16.44 14.05
N LEU A 341 2.21 16.39 12.92
CA LEU A 341 1.86 17.61 12.18
C LEU A 341 0.68 18.31 12.88
N ASP A 342 0.61 19.63 12.76
CA ASP A 342 -0.57 20.38 13.15
C ASP A 342 -1.75 20.09 12.20
N SER A 343 -2.94 20.60 12.54
CA SER A 343 -4.18 20.19 11.88
C SER A 343 -4.30 20.53 10.40
N ASP A 344 -3.46 21.45 9.90
CA ASP A 344 -3.41 21.85 8.49
C ASP A 344 -2.13 21.38 7.78
N ASN A 345 -1.32 20.54 8.44
CA ASN A 345 -0.04 20.04 7.95
C ASN A 345 0.93 21.17 7.54
N SER A 346 0.92 22.31 8.24
CA SER A 346 1.82 23.44 7.96
C SER A 346 3.02 23.49 8.91
N LYS A 347 2.93 22.85 10.08
CA LYS A 347 3.98 22.87 11.12
C LYS A 347 4.14 21.53 11.81
N VAL A 348 5.36 21.29 12.30
CA VAL A 348 5.64 20.14 13.18
C VAL A 348 5.44 20.53 14.64
N ILE A 349 4.64 19.76 15.35
CA ILE A 349 4.43 19.86 16.80
C ILE A 349 5.39 18.88 17.49
N LEU A 350 6.34 19.45 18.22
CA LEU A 350 7.35 18.68 18.93
C LEU A 350 6.79 17.97 20.19
N PRO A 351 7.27 16.76 20.49
CA PRO A 351 6.85 16.00 21.65
C PRO A 351 7.33 16.64 22.97
N LYS A 352 6.52 16.55 24.03
CA LYS A 352 6.91 17.00 25.39
C LYS A 352 7.51 15.84 26.19
N PRO A 353 8.62 15.97 26.95
CA PRO A 353 9.26 14.86 27.66
C PRO A 353 8.30 14.07 28.57
N VAL A 354 8.32 12.73 28.47
CA VAL A 354 7.49 11.82 29.28
C VAL A 354 8.39 10.77 29.99
N LYS A 355 8.31 10.65 31.33
CA LYS A 355 8.95 9.53 32.08
C LYS A 355 8.20 8.22 31.83
N VAL A 356 8.92 7.13 31.53
CA VAL A 356 8.37 5.79 31.25
C VAL A 356 8.93 4.76 32.24
N GLU A 357 8.07 4.05 32.97
CA GLU A 357 8.40 2.87 33.80
C GLU A 357 7.81 1.59 33.16
N LYS A 358 8.57 0.48 33.15
CA LYS A 358 8.17 -0.83 32.59
C LYS A 358 7.54 -1.74 33.66
N LYS A 359 6.37 -2.36 33.39
CA LYS A 359 6.02 -3.71 33.94
C LYS A 359 4.83 -4.45 33.29
N ALA A 360 4.83 -5.75 33.60
CA ALA A 360 4.17 -6.95 33.08
C ALA A 360 2.62 -7.06 33.09
N ALA A 361 2.10 -8.05 32.33
CA ALA A 361 0.67 -8.32 32.12
C ALA A 361 0.22 -9.72 32.60
N LYS A 362 -0.99 -9.81 33.20
CA LYS A 362 -1.82 -11.03 33.30
C LYS A 362 -3.30 -10.72 33.60
N SER A 363 -4.23 -11.22 32.76
CA SER A 363 -5.49 -11.93 33.12
C SER A 363 -6.48 -11.96 31.94
N VAL A 364 -7.04 -13.14 31.63
CA VAL A 364 -7.82 -13.45 30.40
C VAL A 364 -9.33 -13.62 30.66
N LYS A 365 -9.78 -13.76 31.91
CA LYS A 365 -11.16 -14.23 32.20
C LYS A 365 -12.24 -13.14 32.13
N THR A 366 -11.90 -11.86 32.34
CA THR A 366 -12.83 -10.71 32.25
C THR A 366 -13.16 -10.28 30.82
N ALA A 367 -12.43 -10.77 29.81
CA ALA A 367 -12.52 -10.25 28.45
C ALA A 367 -13.86 -10.55 27.72
N LYS A 368 -14.52 -11.68 28.04
CA LYS A 368 -15.72 -12.13 27.30
C LYS A 368 -16.97 -11.30 27.62
N GLU A 369 -17.19 -10.97 28.89
CA GLU A 369 -18.33 -10.15 29.33
C GLU A 369 -18.20 -8.70 28.84
N ASP A 370 -16.99 -8.15 28.89
CA ASP A 370 -16.70 -6.81 28.40
C ASP A 370 -16.87 -6.72 26.88
N PHE A 371 -16.53 -7.77 26.12
CA PHE A 371 -16.77 -7.83 24.67
C PHE A 371 -18.26 -7.74 24.30
N THR A 372 -19.13 -8.51 24.96
CA THR A 372 -20.58 -8.46 24.69
C THR A 372 -21.19 -7.08 24.98
N LYS A 373 -20.68 -6.40 26.01
CA LYS A 373 -21.22 -5.12 26.46
C LYS A 373 -20.69 -3.93 25.66
N TYR A 374 -19.39 -3.93 25.36
CA TYR A 374 -18.68 -2.79 24.79
C TYR A 374 -18.26 -2.98 23.34
N GLY A 375 -18.43 -4.16 22.73
CA GLY A 375 -18.02 -4.44 21.36
C GLY A 375 -18.65 -3.52 20.32
N PHE A 376 -17.80 -2.90 19.48
CA PHE A 376 -18.22 -2.06 18.37
C PHE A 376 -18.21 -2.86 17.06
N THR A 377 -19.22 -3.74 16.91
CA THR A 377 -19.24 -4.80 15.88
C THR A 377 -19.84 -4.38 14.53
N SER A 378 -20.29 -3.13 14.39
CA SER A 378 -20.86 -2.59 13.13
C SER A 378 -20.56 -1.10 13.03
N LEU A 379 -20.42 -0.59 11.80
CA LEU A 379 -20.09 0.79 11.49
C LEU A 379 -21.28 1.59 10.96
N ASP A 380 -22.47 1.00 10.98
CA ASP A 380 -23.69 1.68 10.57
C ASP A 380 -24.05 2.82 11.54
N PRO A 381 -24.83 3.84 11.11
CA PRO A 381 -25.14 5.00 11.93
C PRO A 381 -25.75 4.70 13.30
N ASN A 382 -26.49 3.60 13.47
CA ASN A 382 -27.10 3.24 14.76
C ASN A 382 -26.06 2.64 15.70
N ALA A 383 -25.18 1.77 15.20
CA ALA A 383 -24.08 1.22 15.97
C ALA A 383 -23.12 2.33 16.43
N VAL A 384 -22.80 3.29 15.54
CA VAL A 384 -21.98 4.48 15.88
C VAL A 384 -22.63 5.31 16.98
N LYS A 385 -23.95 5.56 16.90
CA LYS A 385 -24.70 6.28 17.96
C LYS A 385 -24.70 5.54 19.30
N LYS A 386 -24.90 4.21 19.27
CA LYS A 386 -24.83 3.36 20.47
C LYS A 386 -23.43 3.45 21.08
N ASN A 387 -22.39 3.34 20.26
CA ASN A 387 -21.01 3.44 20.71
C ASN A 387 -20.71 4.80 21.35
N ALA A 388 -21.11 5.91 20.72
CA ALA A 388 -20.95 7.25 21.29
C ALA A 388 -21.61 7.39 22.66
N LYS A 389 -22.80 6.78 22.86
CA LYS A 389 -23.45 6.73 24.17
C LYS A 389 -22.61 5.95 25.18
N LEU A 390 -22.07 4.78 24.81
CA LEU A 390 -21.21 3.96 25.68
C LEU A 390 -19.93 4.71 26.09
N ILE A 391 -19.24 5.36 25.15
CA ILE A 391 -18.06 6.19 25.46
C ILE A 391 -18.45 7.36 26.36
N GLY A 392 -19.60 7.98 26.13
CA GLY A 392 -20.15 9.03 27.01
C GLY A 392 -20.44 8.53 28.44
N GLU A 393 -20.92 7.29 28.60
CA GLU A 393 -21.11 6.65 29.90
C GLU A 393 -19.78 6.34 30.60
N LEU A 394 -18.77 5.87 29.85
CA LEU A 394 -17.41 5.67 30.38
C LEU A 394 -16.78 7.00 30.83
N TYR A 395 -16.93 8.07 30.03
CA TYR A 395 -16.50 9.41 30.42
C TYR A 395 -17.15 9.85 31.73
N LYS A 396 -18.48 9.75 31.85
CA LYS A 396 -19.21 10.10 33.09
C LYS A 396 -18.75 9.28 34.29
N LEU A 397 -18.46 7.99 34.10
CA LEU A 397 -17.95 7.13 35.16
C LEU A 397 -16.60 7.62 35.70
N ILE A 398 -15.67 7.97 34.81
CA ILE A 398 -14.34 8.45 35.19
C ILE A 398 -14.40 9.87 35.74
N ASP A 399 -15.20 10.74 35.15
CA ASP A 399 -15.41 12.11 35.61
C ASP A 399 -16.07 12.16 37.00
N GLY A 400 -17.10 11.33 37.24
CA GLY A 400 -17.78 11.21 38.54
C GLY A 400 -16.87 10.70 39.67
N ASN A 401 -15.72 10.10 39.33
CA ASN A 401 -14.70 9.68 40.28
C ASN A 401 -13.62 10.76 40.52
N ASN A 402 -13.77 11.96 39.93
CA ASN A 402 -12.85 13.10 40.02
C ASN A 402 -13.25 14.13 41.11
N THR A 403 -13.90 13.70 42.19
CA THR A 403 -14.65 14.60 43.07
C THR A 403 -13.83 15.60 43.90
N TRP A 404 -12.52 15.41 44.09
CA TRP A 404 -11.67 16.33 44.86
C TRP A 404 -10.31 16.51 44.17
N GLY A 405 -9.93 17.75 43.85
CA GLY A 405 -8.78 18.16 43.03
C GLY A 405 -7.37 17.79 43.54
N GLY A 406 -7.25 16.84 44.47
CA GLY A 406 -6.01 16.45 45.15
C GLY A 406 -5.17 15.37 44.45
N SER A 407 -5.53 14.88 43.26
CA SER A 407 -4.62 14.02 42.51
C SER A 407 -3.47 14.85 41.98
N LYS A 408 -2.32 14.85 42.68
CA LYS A 408 -1.03 15.32 42.14
C LYS A 408 -0.59 14.50 40.90
N ASN A 409 -1.22 13.37 40.65
CA ASN A 409 -0.94 12.52 39.49
C ASN A 409 -1.71 13.05 38.27
N ASN A 410 -0.98 13.64 37.32
CA ASN A 410 -1.49 14.19 36.07
C ASN A 410 -2.10 13.12 35.14
N ASN A 411 -1.76 11.83 35.30
CA ASN A 411 -2.22 10.78 34.39
C ASN A 411 -3.74 10.56 34.46
N TYR A 412 -4.36 10.71 35.64
CA TYR A 412 -5.83 10.61 35.74
C TYR A 412 -6.51 11.74 34.96
N LYS A 413 -6.02 12.97 35.11
CA LYS A 413 -6.51 14.15 34.39
C LYS A 413 -6.26 14.04 32.89
N ASN A 414 -5.08 13.56 32.49
CA ASN A 414 -4.72 13.32 31.10
C ASN A 414 -5.63 12.26 30.47
N THR A 415 -5.87 11.15 31.16
CA THR A 415 -6.80 10.10 30.72
C THR A 415 -8.20 10.68 30.54
N LEU A 416 -8.69 11.45 31.52
CA LEU A 416 -10.01 12.09 31.43
C LEU A 416 -10.10 13.08 30.26
N SER A 417 -9.06 13.90 30.04
CA SER A 417 -8.98 14.82 28.90
C SER A 417 -9.02 14.07 27.58
N LYS A 418 -8.21 13.02 27.42
CA LYS A 418 -8.17 12.23 26.18
C LYS A 418 -9.45 11.43 25.96
N LEU A 419 -10.08 10.95 27.03
CA LEU A 419 -11.39 10.31 26.98
C LEU A 419 -12.50 11.31 26.60
N LYS A 420 -12.36 12.58 26.99
CA LYS A 420 -13.24 13.66 26.53
C LYS A 420 -13.10 13.86 25.01
N GLU A 421 -11.87 13.92 24.50
CA GLU A 421 -11.63 13.97 23.04
C GLU A 421 -12.25 12.76 22.33
N LEU A 422 -12.10 11.55 22.87
CA LEU A 422 -12.71 10.34 22.30
C LEU A 422 -14.23 10.41 22.31
N LYS A 423 -14.83 10.89 23.41
CA LYS A 423 -16.27 11.14 23.52
C LYS A 423 -16.72 12.14 22.46
N GLU A 424 -16.05 13.28 22.34
CA GLU A 424 -16.39 14.32 21.37
C GLU A 424 -16.26 13.82 19.92
N LEU A 425 -15.22 13.05 19.62
CA LEU A 425 -15.05 12.38 18.33
C LEU A 425 -16.19 11.40 18.04
N SER A 426 -16.54 10.57 19.03
CA SER A 426 -17.63 9.60 18.91
C SER A 426 -18.98 10.29 18.71
N GLU A 427 -19.25 11.38 19.44
CA GLU A 427 -20.46 12.19 19.32
C GLU A 427 -20.51 12.92 17.98
N LYS A 428 -19.38 13.42 17.48
CA LYS A 428 -19.24 13.95 16.13
C LYS A 428 -19.67 12.88 15.13
N TYR A 429 -19.05 11.71 15.14
CA TYR A 429 -19.41 10.60 14.26
C TYR A 429 -20.88 10.18 14.34
N ALA A 430 -21.45 10.10 15.55
CA ALA A 430 -22.87 9.79 15.76
C ALA A 430 -23.84 10.82 15.16
N LYS A 431 -23.46 12.11 15.16
CA LYS A 431 -24.28 13.21 14.59
C LYS A 431 -24.28 13.20 13.06
N HIS A 432 -23.20 12.78 12.43
CA HIS A 432 -23.06 12.83 10.96
C HIS A 432 -24.04 11.90 10.25
N GLY A 433 -24.45 10.80 10.89
CA GLY A 433 -25.44 9.86 10.34
C GLY A 433 -24.98 9.10 9.09
N MET A 434 -23.67 9.05 8.84
CA MET A 434 -23.05 8.29 7.77
C MET A 434 -22.33 7.07 8.35
N VAL A 435 -22.06 6.07 7.49
CA VAL A 435 -21.20 4.95 7.80
C VAL A 435 -19.77 5.47 8.04
N LEU A 436 -19.05 4.91 9.00
CA LEU A 436 -17.64 5.27 9.23
C LEU A 436 -16.74 4.61 8.20
N GLY A 437 -15.91 5.41 7.52
CA GLY A 437 -14.86 4.92 6.66
C GLY A 437 -13.62 4.49 7.43
N GLU A 438 -12.66 3.94 6.69
CA GLU A 438 -11.38 3.50 7.24
C GLU A 438 -10.59 4.62 7.95
N PRO A 439 -10.48 5.85 7.39
CA PRO A 439 -9.80 6.95 8.08
C PRO A 439 -10.43 7.29 9.44
N GLU A 440 -11.76 7.31 9.54
CA GLU A 440 -12.44 7.56 10.81
C GLU A 440 -12.21 6.43 11.83
N MET A 441 -12.19 5.18 11.38
CA MET A 441 -11.90 4.04 12.24
C MET A 441 -10.47 4.05 12.76
N VAL A 442 -9.49 4.33 11.90
CA VAL A 442 -8.08 4.45 12.29
C VAL A 442 -7.92 5.54 13.34
N ARG A 443 -8.52 6.71 13.12
CA ARG A 443 -8.51 7.82 14.08
C ARG A 443 -9.19 7.46 15.41
N TYR A 444 -10.36 6.83 15.35
CA TYR A 444 -11.08 6.37 16.54
C TYR A 444 -10.25 5.35 17.35
N ARG A 445 -9.70 4.34 16.68
CA ARG A 445 -8.88 3.28 17.27
C ARG A 445 -7.61 3.84 17.90
N SER A 446 -6.92 4.75 17.20
CA SER A 446 -5.73 5.44 17.72
C SER A 446 -6.05 6.18 19.02
N LEU A 447 -7.10 7.00 19.02
CA LEU A 447 -7.51 7.77 20.19
C LEU A 447 -7.99 6.87 21.36
N ALA A 448 -8.69 5.76 21.07
CA ALA A 448 -9.08 4.78 22.08
C ALA A 448 -7.85 4.09 22.72
N ASN A 449 -6.85 3.74 21.91
CA ASN A 449 -5.60 3.15 22.40
C ASN A 449 -4.80 4.15 23.25
N ASP A 450 -4.77 5.43 22.90
CA ASP A 450 -4.14 6.47 23.71
C ASP A 450 -4.78 6.58 25.10
N VAL A 451 -6.11 6.51 25.17
CA VAL A 451 -6.83 6.50 26.45
C VAL A 451 -6.49 5.25 27.26
N ASP A 452 -6.45 4.06 26.65
CA ASP A 452 -6.04 2.82 27.33
C ASP A 452 -4.60 2.90 27.86
N LYS A 453 -3.65 3.43 27.07
CA LYS A 453 -2.25 3.64 27.47
C LYS A 453 -2.13 4.62 28.65
N LEU A 454 -2.86 5.73 28.65
CA LEU A 454 -2.85 6.69 29.75
C LEU A 454 -3.49 6.12 31.03
N ALA A 455 -4.56 5.34 30.88
CA ALA A 455 -5.20 4.63 31.99
C ALA A 455 -4.26 3.56 32.57
N GLU A 456 -3.53 2.84 31.73
CA GLU A 456 -2.48 1.90 32.14
C GLU A 456 -1.39 2.59 32.94
N LYS A 457 -0.88 3.72 32.42
CA LYS A 457 0.14 4.51 33.11
C LYS A 457 -0.34 4.99 34.48
N TYR A 458 -1.59 5.45 34.58
CA TYR A 458 -2.18 5.78 35.87
C TYR A 458 -2.18 4.59 36.83
N LEU A 459 -2.58 3.40 36.37
CA LEU A 459 -2.64 2.20 37.20
C LEU A 459 -1.25 1.73 37.65
N ALA A 460 -0.25 1.86 36.79
CA ALA A 460 1.13 1.48 37.09
C ALA A 460 1.77 2.41 38.14
N GLU A 461 1.55 3.73 38.03
CA GLU A 461 2.16 4.74 38.91
C GLU A 461 1.37 5.02 40.19
N LYS A 462 0.23 4.34 40.41
CA LYS A 462 -0.59 4.56 41.59
C LYS A 462 0.00 3.77 42.76
N THR A 463 0.59 4.46 43.74
CA THR A 463 1.25 3.84 44.91
C THR A 463 0.27 3.20 45.90
N ASP A 464 -0.86 3.87 46.20
CA ASP A 464 -1.83 3.40 47.20
C ASP A 464 -3.08 2.77 46.58
N ILE A 465 -2.90 1.74 45.74
CA ILE A 465 -4.01 1.13 44.98
C ILE A 465 -5.15 0.59 45.88
N ASN A 466 -4.83 0.14 47.09
CA ASN A 466 -5.77 -0.49 48.02
C ASN A 466 -6.40 0.49 49.02
N SER A 467 -6.08 1.79 48.94
CA SER A 467 -6.73 2.77 49.82
C SER A 467 -8.21 2.92 49.44
N PRO A 468 -9.15 3.01 50.40
CA PRO A 468 -10.57 3.25 50.11
C PRO A 468 -10.80 4.48 49.21
N TYR A 469 -9.88 5.45 49.27
CA TYR A 469 -9.85 6.68 48.48
C TYR A 469 -9.37 6.48 47.01
N ALA A 470 -8.50 5.52 46.73
CA ALA A 470 -8.03 5.22 45.37
C ALA A 470 -8.84 4.12 44.68
N GLN A 471 -9.44 3.22 45.45
CA GLN A 471 -10.11 2.01 44.96
C GLN A 471 -11.12 2.31 43.84
N LYS A 472 -12.05 3.26 44.05
CA LYS A 472 -13.04 3.64 43.02
C LYS A 472 -12.42 4.11 41.70
N ARG A 473 -11.29 4.84 41.77
CA ARG A 473 -10.58 5.33 40.57
C ARG A 473 -9.80 4.22 39.89
N VAL A 474 -9.14 3.36 40.66
CA VAL A 474 -8.44 2.18 40.15
C VAL A 474 -9.43 1.24 39.45
N ASP A 475 -10.57 0.96 40.06
CA ASP A 475 -11.61 0.12 39.47
C ASP A 475 -12.26 0.77 38.25
N GLY A 476 -12.49 2.08 38.30
CA GLY A 476 -12.93 2.86 37.14
C GLY A 476 -11.96 2.74 35.97
N MET A 477 -10.66 2.88 36.22
CA MET A 477 -9.62 2.79 35.19
C MET A 477 -9.48 1.38 34.63
N LYS A 478 -9.49 0.33 35.48
CA LYS A 478 -9.50 -1.07 35.01
C LYS A 478 -10.70 -1.35 34.10
N LYS A 479 -11.88 -0.88 34.50
CA LYS A 479 -13.11 -1.01 33.71
C LYS A 479 -13.04 -0.23 32.39
N LEU A 480 -12.50 0.99 32.40
CA LEU A 480 -12.28 1.77 31.18
C LEU A 480 -11.37 1.02 30.20
N ARG A 481 -10.22 0.53 30.68
CA ARG A 481 -9.26 -0.23 29.86
C ARG A 481 -9.89 -1.45 29.21
N ASN A 482 -10.56 -2.29 30.00
CA ASN A 482 -11.21 -3.47 29.48
C ASN A 482 -12.30 -3.13 28.45
N ALA A 483 -13.11 -2.10 28.74
CA ALA A 483 -14.13 -1.63 27.82
C ALA A 483 -13.55 -1.13 26.50
N LEU A 484 -12.45 -0.37 26.52
CA LEU A 484 -11.80 0.13 25.30
C LEU A 484 -11.17 -1.00 24.47
N LYS A 485 -10.48 -1.96 25.13
CA LYS A 485 -9.94 -3.14 24.44
C LYS A 485 -11.04 -3.98 23.79
N ALA A 486 -12.12 -4.23 24.52
CA ALA A 486 -13.31 -4.91 24.02
C ALA A 486 -13.99 -4.14 22.87
N ASN A 487 -13.97 -2.81 22.93
CA ASN A 487 -14.58 -1.94 21.93
C ASN A 487 -13.78 -1.89 20.61
N VAL A 488 -12.45 -1.85 20.71
CA VAL A 488 -11.54 -1.75 19.56
C VAL A 488 -11.31 -3.10 18.89
N ALA A 489 -11.32 -4.21 19.63
CA ALA A 489 -11.06 -5.55 19.11
C ALA A 489 -11.87 -5.91 17.84
N PRO A 490 -13.21 -5.71 17.79
CA PRO A 490 -14.01 -6.09 16.62
C PRO A 490 -13.97 -5.07 15.46
N LEU A 491 -13.28 -3.93 15.59
CA LEU A 491 -13.34 -2.88 14.55
C LEU A 491 -12.84 -3.35 13.18
N LYS A 492 -11.83 -4.24 13.14
CA LYS A 492 -11.30 -4.78 11.89
C LYS A 492 -12.32 -5.67 11.17
N GLU A 493 -13.03 -6.50 11.92
CA GLU A 493 -14.11 -7.34 11.38
C GLU A 493 -15.28 -6.48 10.92
N ALA A 494 -15.66 -5.47 11.70
CA ALA A 494 -16.70 -4.51 11.34
C ALA A 494 -16.36 -3.74 10.05
N ALA A 495 -15.08 -3.38 9.84
CA ALA A 495 -14.58 -2.77 8.61
C ALA A 495 -14.74 -3.70 7.40
N ALA A 496 -14.35 -4.97 7.54
CA ALA A 496 -14.50 -5.96 6.49
C ALA A 496 -15.98 -6.20 6.13
N SER A 497 -16.85 -6.37 7.12
CA SER A 497 -18.30 -6.53 6.89
C SER A 497 -18.92 -5.29 6.24
N MET A 498 -18.48 -4.08 6.62
CA MET A 498 -18.92 -2.85 5.97
C MET A 498 -18.48 -2.81 4.50
N LYS A 499 -17.23 -3.15 4.21
CA LYS A 499 -16.70 -3.21 2.84
C LYS A 499 -17.55 -4.16 1.97
N GLU A 500 -17.85 -5.35 2.49
CA GLU A 500 -18.72 -6.31 1.80
C GLU A 500 -20.14 -5.78 1.58
N ALA A 501 -20.74 -5.15 2.59
CA ALA A 501 -22.07 -4.55 2.48
C ALA A 501 -22.11 -3.46 1.41
N VAL A 502 -21.10 -2.60 1.35
CA VAL A 502 -20.98 -1.54 0.34
C VAL A 502 -20.75 -2.13 -1.05
N ILE A 503 -19.86 -3.12 -1.20
CA ILE A 503 -19.65 -3.82 -2.47
C ILE A 503 -20.98 -4.44 -2.95
N LYS A 504 -21.75 -5.05 -2.05
CA LYS A 504 -23.07 -5.60 -2.37
C LYS A 504 -24.08 -4.52 -2.75
N GLU A 505 -24.10 -3.35 -2.10
CA GLU A 505 -24.98 -2.23 -2.47
C GLU A 505 -24.67 -1.71 -3.89
N VAL A 506 -23.38 -1.54 -4.20
CA VAL A 506 -22.92 -0.92 -5.44
C VAL A 506 -22.93 -1.89 -6.62
N PHE A 507 -22.36 -3.08 -6.44
CA PHE A 507 -22.18 -4.08 -7.50
C PHE A 507 -23.26 -5.17 -7.51
N GLY A 508 -24.12 -5.24 -6.48
CA GLY A 508 -25.09 -6.34 -6.35
C GLY A 508 -24.38 -7.69 -6.24
N ASP A 509 -24.96 -8.71 -6.86
CA ASP A 509 -24.38 -10.06 -6.89
C ASP A 509 -23.29 -10.22 -7.97
N VAL A 510 -22.93 -9.17 -8.72
CA VAL A 510 -21.92 -9.24 -9.80
C VAL A 510 -20.57 -9.73 -9.28
N ASN A 511 -20.17 -9.32 -8.08
CA ASN A 511 -18.91 -9.73 -7.46
C ASN A 511 -19.06 -10.91 -6.49
N LYS A 512 -20.28 -11.45 -6.32
CA LYS A 512 -20.52 -12.56 -5.39
C LYS A 512 -19.72 -13.78 -5.82
N THR A 513 -19.89 -14.21 -7.07
CA THR A 513 -19.13 -15.33 -7.64
C THR A 513 -17.61 -15.09 -7.58
N TYR A 514 -17.17 -13.87 -7.87
CA TYR A 514 -15.77 -13.49 -7.77
C TYR A 514 -15.24 -13.71 -6.35
N ASN A 515 -15.91 -13.22 -5.31
CA ASN A 515 -15.46 -13.41 -3.93
C ASN A 515 -15.55 -14.87 -3.47
N GLU A 516 -16.58 -15.62 -3.87
CA GLU A 516 -16.79 -17.02 -3.47
C GLU A 516 -15.80 -17.99 -4.12
N THR A 517 -15.18 -17.60 -5.24
CA THR A 517 -14.19 -18.41 -5.97
C THR A 517 -12.74 -18.11 -5.58
N ASP A 518 -12.51 -17.12 -4.72
CA ASP A 518 -11.18 -16.82 -4.19
C ASP A 518 -10.80 -17.86 -3.11
N PRO A 519 -9.76 -18.69 -3.34
CA PRO A 519 -9.33 -19.67 -2.34
C PRO A 519 -8.91 -19.05 -1.00
N TRP A 520 -8.50 -17.78 -1.00
CA TRP A 520 -8.00 -17.09 0.17
C TRP A 520 -9.10 -16.55 1.09
N ARG A 521 -10.28 -16.21 0.54
CA ARG A 521 -11.38 -15.53 1.28
C ARG A 521 -12.38 -16.44 1.98
N CYS A 522 -12.21 -17.76 1.91
CA CYS A 522 -13.14 -18.67 2.56
C CYS A 522 -12.80 -18.89 4.04
N ASP A 523 -13.78 -18.70 4.93
CA ASP A 523 -13.71 -18.97 6.39
C ASP A 523 -13.26 -20.41 6.74
N ASN A 524 -13.20 -21.28 5.73
CA ASN A 524 -12.67 -22.64 5.79
C ASN A 524 -11.81 -22.90 4.55
N ASN A 525 -10.68 -22.19 4.46
CA ASN A 525 -9.72 -22.31 3.37
C ASN A 525 -9.33 -23.78 3.18
N ALA A 526 -9.61 -24.32 1.98
CA ALA A 526 -9.43 -25.73 1.67
C ALA A 526 -7.96 -26.19 1.75
N PHE A 527 -6.99 -25.28 1.73
CA PHE A 527 -5.56 -25.56 1.79
C PHE A 527 -5.02 -25.57 3.22
N TYR A 528 -5.48 -24.70 4.12
CA TYR A 528 -4.89 -24.62 5.47
C TYR A 528 -5.27 -25.81 6.37
N GLY A 529 -6.39 -26.48 6.07
CA GLY A 529 -6.95 -27.50 6.96
C GLY A 529 -7.14 -26.99 8.39
N GLN A 530 -7.21 -27.89 9.36
CA GLN A 530 -7.26 -27.51 10.78
C GLN A 530 -5.87 -27.15 11.34
N LYS A 531 -4.80 -27.71 10.77
CA LYS A 531 -3.43 -27.57 11.27
C LYS A 531 -2.91 -26.12 11.17
N TYR A 532 -3.27 -25.39 10.12
CA TYR A 532 -2.82 -24.01 9.89
C TYR A 532 -3.92 -22.95 10.10
N ALA A 533 -5.04 -23.33 10.73
CA ALA A 533 -6.14 -22.40 11.00
C ALA A 533 -5.71 -21.24 11.91
N ASP A 534 -4.84 -21.50 12.89
CA ASP A 534 -4.24 -20.47 13.75
C ASP A 534 -3.11 -19.73 12.99
N PRO A 535 -3.20 -18.41 12.77
CA PRO A 535 -2.11 -17.60 12.17
C PRO A 535 -0.72 -17.84 12.77
N LYS A 536 -0.62 -18.14 14.07
CA LYS A 536 0.67 -18.38 14.74
C LYS A 536 1.39 -19.62 14.23
N THR A 537 0.65 -20.63 13.80
CA THR A 537 1.24 -21.86 13.23
C THR A 537 1.86 -21.65 11.84
N ARG A 538 1.62 -20.47 11.26
CA ARG A 538 2.16 -20.00 9.99
C ARG A 538 3.29 -18.98 10.17
N GLU A 539 3.65 -18.63 11.41
CA GLU A 539 4.83 -17.79 11.68
C GLU A 539 6.11 -18.56 11.33
N LEU A 540 7.00 -17.93 10.57
CA LEU A 540 8.34 -18.41 10.30
C LEU A 540 9.34 -17.49 10.99
N SER A 541 10.37 -18.07 11.60
CA SER A 541 11.36 -17.30 12.36
C SER A 541 12.46 -16.68 11.47
N ASN A 542 12.61 -17.07 10.21
CA ASN A 542 13.69 -16.60 9.31
C ASN A 542 13.23 -16.44 7.84
N ASN A 543 13.76 -15.40 7.19
CA ASN A 543 13.23 -14.62 6.05
C ASN A 543 13.34 -15.24 4.63
N GLY A 544 12.90 -16.47 4.42
CA GLY A 544 12.77 -17.04 3.07
C GLY A 544 11.37 -16.78 2.50
N PHE A 545 10.54 -17.81 2.52
CA PHE A 545 9.22 -17.83 1.90
C PHE A 545 8.11 -17.35 2.86
N SER A 546 6.93 -17.05 2.33
CA SER A 546 5.77 -16.68 3.16
C SER A 546 4.79 -17.85 3.42
N LEU A 547 4.62 -18.23 4.70
CA LEU A 547 3.52 -19.09 5.15
C LEU A 547 2.27 -18.30 5.56
N GLN A 548 2.45 -17.07 6.04
CA GLN A 548 1.34 -16.23 6.52
C GLN A 548 0.54 -15.54 5.41
N ARG A 549 1.18 -15.25 4.28
CA ARG A 549 0.54 -14.64 3.10
C ARG A 549 0.01 -15.72 2.17
N SER A 550 -0.14 -15.41 0.89
CA SER A 550 -0.62 -16.34 -0.14
C SER A 550 0.48 -17.23 -0.72
N GLY A 551 1.77 -17.03 -0.40
CA GLY A 551 2.91 -17.75 -1.00
C GLY A 551 2.77 -19.26 -0.95
N ALA A 552 2.69 -19.84 0.24
CA ALA A 552 2.51 -21.28 0.43
C ALA A 552 1.23 -21.84 -0.23
N LEU A 553 0.14 -21.07 -0.22
CA LEU A 553 -1.11 -21.47 -0.84
C LEU A 553 -0.95 -21.52 -2.38
N SER A 554 -0.34 -20.48 -2.95
CA SER A 554 -0.08 -20.39 -4.39
C SER A 554 0.88 -21.49 -4.87
N ILE A 555 1.95 -21.78 -4.10
CA ILE A 555 2.86 -22.90 -4.38
C ILE A 555 2.11 -24.24 -4.28
N SER A 556 1.16 -24.38 -3.35
CA SER A 556 0.35 -25.60 -3.24
C SER A 556 -0.57 -25.81 -4.44
N ILE A 557 -1.20 -24.73 -4.94
CA ILE A 557 -1.98 -24.77 -6.18
C ILE A 557 -1.10 -25.21 -7.35
N PHE A 558 0.11 -24.66 -7.43
CA PHE A 558 1.08 -24.97 -8.48
C PHE A 558 1.57 -26.42 -8.41
N ALA A 559 1.92 -26.91 -7.23
CA ALA A 559 2.32 -28.30 -7.02
C ALA A 559 1.21 -29.27 -7.40
N LEU A 560 -0.05 -28.99 -7.04
CA LEU A 560 -1.19 -29.80 -7.48
C LEU A 560 -1.39 -29.74 -9.00
N ALA A 561 -1.30 -28.56 -9.61
CA ALA A 561 -1.41 -28.39 -11.06
C ALA A 561 -0.30 -29.15 -11.81
N ALA A 562 0.93 -29.11 -11.30
CA ALA A 562 2.09 -29.80 -11.85
C ALA A 562 1.93 -31.31 -11.92
N THR A 563 1.07 -31.91 -11.07
CA THR A 563 0.76 -33.35 -11.15
C THR A 563 0.00 -33.73 -12.43
N GLY A 564 -0.65 -32.77 -13.10
CA GLY A 564 -1.51 -32.99 -14.26
C GLY A 564 -2.81 -33.76 -13.97
N LYS A 565 -3.09 -34.10 -12.69
CA LYS A 565 -4.24 -34.93 -12.29
C LYS A 565 -5.55 -34.16 -12.15
N TYR A 566 -5.47 -32.85 -11.90
CA TYR A 566 -6.61 -32.04 -11.49
C TYR A 566 -6.93 -30.96 -12.50
N THR A 567 -8.22 -30.66 -12.65
CA THR A 567 -8.73 -29.56 -13.45
C THR A 567 -8.66 -28.23 -12.69
N MET A 568 -8.69 -27.11 -13.42
CA MET A 568 -8.72 -25.77 -12.79
C MET A 568 -9.91 -25.61 -11.83
N ASP A 569 -11.11 -26.10 -12.19
CA ASP A 569 -12.28 -26.00 -11.32
C ASP A 569 -12.07 -26.77 -10.00
N GLU A 570 -11.47 -27.96 -10.06
CA GLU A 570 -11.16 -28.73 -8.84
C GLU A 570 -10.12 -28.05 -7.96
N LEU A 571 -9.10 -27.43 -8.55
CA LEU A 571 -8.07 -26.68 -7.82
C LEU A 571 -8.63 -25.41 -7.17
N MET A 572 -9.48 -24.67 -7.88
CA MET A 572 -9.97 -23.36 -7.44
C MET A 572 -11.28 -23.42 -6.63
N ASP A 573 -12.03 -24.52 -6.68
CA ASP A 573 -13.26 -24.68 -5.88
C ASP A 573 -12.94 -25.13 -4.45
N ASN A 574 -13.26 -24.28 -3.47
CA ASN A 574 -13.01 -24.53 -2.04
C ASN A 574 -13.81 -25.70 -1.43
N SER A 575 -14.80 -26.23 -2.14
CA SER A 575 -15.53 -27.43 -1.72
C SER A 575 -14.89 -28.73 -2.21
N LYS A 576 -14.01 -28.68 -3.22
CA LYS A 576 -13.38 -29.84 -3.85
C LYS A 576 -11.96 -30.07 -3.36
N LEU A 577 -11.54 -31.33 -3.37
CA LEU A 577 -10.18 -31.78 -3.07
C LEU A 577 -9.63 -31.29 -1.72
N ARG A 578 -10.49 -31.15 -0.69
CA ARG A 578 -10.08 -30.55 0.58
C ARG A 578 -8.94 -31.32 1.26
N ALA A 579 -8.98 -32.65 1.20
CA ALA A 579 -7.95 -33.49 1.82
C ALA A 579 -6.63 -33.38 1.06
N GLU A 580 -6.67 -33.42 -0.28
CA GLU A 580 -5.52 -33.33 -1.16
C GLU A 580 -4.88 -31.94 -1.11
N LYS A 581 -5.68 -30.88 -1.06
CA LYS A 581 -5.22 -29.50 -0.89
C LYS A 581 -4.54 -29.29 0.46
N ALA A 582 -5.16 -29.76 1.54
CA ALA A 582 -4.55 -29.71 2.87
C ALA A 582 -3.23 -30.50 2.93
N ALA A 583 -3.20 -31.71 2.37
CA ALA A 583 -1.99 -32.54 2.33
C ALA A 583 -0.87 -31.91 1.50
N MET A 584 -1.20 -31.29 0.35
CA MET A 584 -0.21 -30.58 -0.45
C MET A 584 0.30 -29.34 0.28
N TYR A 585 -0.58 -28.58 0.94
CA TYR A 585 -0.16 -27.43 1.73
C TYR A 585 0.75 -27.83 2.89
N ASP A 586 0.47 -28.95 3.55
CA ASP A 586 1.36 -29.53 4.55
C ASP A 586 2.76 -29.82 3.98
N THR A 587 2.81 -30.46 2.82
CA THR A 587 4.04 -30.76 2.10
C THR A 587 4.80 -29.48 1.77
N VAL A 588 4.12 -28.50 1.16
CA VAL A 588 4.72 -27.20 0.82
C VAL A 588 5.22 -26.48 2.06
N ALA A 589 4.46 -26.49 3.16
CA ALA A 589 4.86 -25.84 4.39
C ALA A 589 6.09 -26.49 5.03
N GLU A 590 6.20 -27.82 4.96
CA GLU A 590 7.40 -28.55 5.37
C GLU A 590 8.62 -28.17 4.51
N HIS A 591 8.47 -28.16 3.19
CA HIS A 591 9.53 -27.74 2.28
C HIS A 591 9.94 -26.28 2.52
N ILE A 592 8.99 -25.37 2.74
CA ILE A 592 9.28 -23.97 3.04
C ILE A 592 10.05 -23.83 4.35
N LYS A 593 9.63 -24.51 5.42
CA LYS A 593 10.29 -24.44 6.74
C LYS A 593 11.72 -24.95 6.71
N ASN A 594 12.00 -25.91 5.85
CA ASN A 594 13.31 -26.54 5.71
C ASN A 594 14.08 -26.03 4.48
N SER A 595 13.57 -25.00 3.80
CA SER A 595 14.21 -24.46 2.60
C SER A 595 15.42 -23.62 2.97
N ALA A 596 16.52 -23.86 2.28
CA ALA A 596 17.71 -23.04 2.29
C ALA A 596 18.28 -23.00 0.86
N PRO A 597 18.92 -21.89 0.43
CA PRO A 597 19.47 -21.78 -0.91
C PRO A 597 20.37 -22.98 -1.26
N GLY A 598 20.10 -23.61 -2.40
CA GLY A 598 20.82 -24.76 -2.95
C GLY A 598 20.40 -26.13 -2.43
N ASN A 599 19.55 -26.22 -1.41
CA ASN A 599 19.16 -27.51 -0.83
C ASN A 599 18.01 -28.20 -1.59
N GLU A 600 17.75 -29.47 -1.27
CA GLU A 600 16.71 -30.27 -1.93
C GLU A 600 15.29 -29.70 -1.72
N HIS A 601 15.03 -29.02 -0.60
CA HIS A 601 13.73 -28.39 -0.37
C HIS A 601 13.52 -27.16 -1.27
N SER A 602 14.53 -26.30 -1.43
CA SER A 602 14.52 -25.16 -2.36
C SER A 602 14.38 -25.62 -3.81
N LYS A 603 15.12 -26.67 -4.21
CA LYS A 603 15.00 -27.28 -5.54
C LYS A 603 13.60 -27.84 -5.79
N TRP A 604 13.03 -28.53 -4.80
CA TRP A 604 11.66 -29.06 -4.91
C TRP A 604 10.65 -27.94 -5.08
N ILE A 605 10.74 -26.85 -4.30
CA ILE A 605 9.86 -25.69 -4.43
C ILE A 605 10.01 -25.06 -5.81
N ALA A 606 11.24 -24.82 -6.26
CA ALA A 606 11.54 -24.29 -7.60
C ALA A 606 10.94 -25.17 -8.72
N GLU A 607 11.05 -26.48 -8.59
CA GLU A 607 10.47 -27.44 -9.54
C GLU A 607 8.95 -27.37 -9.57
N GLN A 608 8.30 -27.37 -8.40
CA GLN A 608 6.84 -27.24 -8.31
C GLN A 608 6.38 -25.90 -8.87
N ILE A 609 7.13 -24.82 -8.63
CA ILE A 609 6.78 -23.52 -9.17
C ILE A 609 6.88 -23.55 -10.70
N TYR A 610 8.01 -23.96 -11.25
CA TYR A 610 8.23 -24.00 -12.70
C TYR A 610 7.23 -24.91 -13.43
N LYS A 611 7.03 -26.14 -12.95
CA LYS A 611 6.06 -27.07 -13.56
C LYS A 611 4.64 -26.58 -13.38
N GLY A 612 4.32 -26.01 -12.22
CA GLY A 612 3.02 -25.39 -11.93
C GLY A 612 2.71 -24.21 -12.84
N GLN A 613 3.71 -23.37 -13.15
CA GLN A 613 3.57 -22.27 -14.12
C GLN A 613 3.10 -22.78 -15.49
N ILE A 614 3.79 -23.78 -16.03
CA ILE A 614 3.46 -24.38 -17.33
C ILE A 614 2.06 -25.02 -17.31
N ALA A 615 1.77 -25.80 -16.26
CA ALA A 615 0.49 -26.49 -16.13
C ALA A 615 -0.69 -25.50 -16.00
N THR A 616 -0.55 -24.48 -15.15
CA THR A 616 -1.61 -23.48 -14.93
C THR A 616 -1.82 -22.57 -16.13
N GLU A 617 -0.77 -22.21 -16.86
CA GLU A 617 -0.91 -21.50 -18.14
C GLU A 617 -1.74 -22.31 -19.13
N LYS A 618 -1.42 -23.61 -19.31
CA LYS A 618 -2.21 -24.49 -20.17
C LYS A 618 -3.68 -24.58 -19.73
N MET A 619 -3.94 -24.69 -18.43
CA MET A 619 -5.30 -24.70 -17.89
C MET A 619 -6.06 -23.41 -18.23
N ILE A 620 -5.41 -22.24 -18.11
CA ILE A 620 -5.98 -20.95 -18.47
C ILE A 620 -6.26 -20.89 -19.98
N GLU A 621 -5.32 -21.31 -20.83
CA GLU A 621 -5.48 -21.30 -22.28
C GLU A 621 -6.63 -22.18 -22.75
N ASP A 622 -6.70 -23.42 -22.24
CA ASP A 622 -7.74 -24.37 -22.61
C ASP A 622 -9.11 -23.89 -22.11
N THR A 623 -9.15 -23.28 -20.91
CA THR A 623 -10.38 -22.70 -20.37
C THR A 623 -10.83 -21.46 -21.14
N ALA A 624 -9.90 -20.55 -21.49
CA ALA A 624 -10.18 -19.29 -22.17
C ALA A 624 -10.91 -19.50 -23.51
N LYS A 625 -10.64 -20.62 -24.20
CA LYS A 625 -11.32 -21.01 -25.45
C LYS A 625 -12.81 -21.27 -25.26
N THR A 626 -13.24 -21.63 -24.06
CA THR A 626 -14.64 -21.97 -23.73
C THR A 626 -15.44 -20.82 -23.12
N VAL A 627 -14.75 -19.80 -22.61
CA VAL A 627 -15.36 -18.65 -21.93
C VAL A 627 -15.79 -17.59 -22.94
N ASP A 628 -17.06 -17.20 -22.96
CA ASP A 628 -17.56 -16.10 -23.80
C ASP A 628 -17.25 -14.73 -23.16
N PHE A 629 -16.15 -14.11 -23.59
CA PHE A 629 -15.76 -12.78 -23.11
C PHE A 629 -16.71 -11.65 -23.55
N SER A 630 -17.63 -11.91 -24.51
CA SER A 630 -18.63 -10.92 -24.93
C SER A 630 -19.87 -10.90 -24.03
N ASN A 631 -20.00 -11.86 -23.11
CA ASN A 631 -21.11 -11.94 -22.18
C ASN A 631 -21.12 -10.71 -21.24
N PRO A 632 -22.20 -9.91 -21.21
CA PRO A 632 -22.28 -8.75 -20.32
C PRO A 632 -22.21 -9.11 -18.82
N ASN A 633 -22.52 -10.36 -18.47
CA ASN A 633 -22.47 -10.90 -17.10
C ASN A 633 -21.22 -11.76 -16.85
N ILE A 634 -20.16 -11.60 -17.65
CA ILE A 634 -18.93 -12.41 -17.54
C ILE A 634 -18.33 -12.43 -16.13
N ARG A 635 -18.47 -11.34 -15.36
CA ARG A 635 -17.99 -11.25 -13.97
C ARG A 635 -18.74 -12.15 -12.98
N GLN A 636 -19.89 -12.68 -13.37
CA GLN A 636 -20.66 -13.67 -12.60
C GLN A 636 -20.35 -15.12 -13.04
N ASN A 637 -19.60 -15.30 -14.14
CA ASN A 637 -19.22 -16.62 -14.62
C ASN A 637 -18.13 -17.21 -13.71
N LYS A 638 -18.44 -18.33 -13.05
CA LYS A 638 -17.54 -19.01 -12.11
C LYS A 638 -16.18 -19.32 -12.73
N THR A 639 -16.17 -19.86 -13.94
CA THR A 639 -14.96 -20.25 -14.67
C THR A 639 -14.07 -19.04 -14.96
N PHE A 640 -14.66 -17.92 -15.41
CA PHE A 640 -13.92 -16.68 -15.61
C PHE A 640 -13.31 -16.16 -14.29
N CYS A 641 -14.07 -16.16 -13.19
CA CYS A 641 -13.55 -15.76 -11.88
C CYS A 641 -12.41 -16.67 -11.40
N GLN A 642 -12.52 -17.98 -11.60
CA GLN A 642 -11.45 -18.93 -11.28
C GLN A 642 -10.18 -18.65 -12.09
N MET A 643 -10.29 -18.29 -13.37
CA MET A 643 -9.13 -17.88 -14.18
C MET A 643 -8.47 -16.61 -13.64
N LEU A 644 -9.26 -15.61 -13.23
CA LEU A 644 -8.73 -14.38 -12.61
C LEU A 644 -7.94 -14.72 -11.33
N HIS A 645 -8.51 -15.52 -10.44
CA HIS A 645 -7.83 -15.92 -9.20
C HIS A 645 -6.61 -16.80 -9.44
N LEU A 646 -6.66 -17.71 -10.41
CA LEU A 646 -5.49 -18.51 -10.75
C LEU A 646 -4.33 -17.62 -11.21
N THR A 647 -4.59 -16.59 -12.01
CA THR A 647 -3.55 -15.62 -12.42
C THR A 647 -3.00 -14.77 -11.27
N LEU A 648 -3.78 -14.51 -10.21
CA LEU A 648 -3.26 -13.95 -8.96
C LEU A 648 -2.28 -14.91 -8.28
N HIS A 649 -2.66 -16.17 -8.12
CA HIS A 649 -1.77 -17.17 -7.52
C HIS A 649 -0.50 -17.38 -8.36
N GLN A 650 -0.58 -17.22 -9.69
CA GLN A 650 0.62 -17.22 -10.52
C GLN A 650 1.57 -16.07 -10.18
N GLN A 651 1.04 -14.88 -9.91
CA GLN A 651 1.83 -13.72 -9.53
C GLN A 651 2.42 -13.86 -8.12
N ASP A 652 1.67 -14.40 -7.17
CA ASP A 652 2.14 -14.61 -5.81
C ASP A 652 3.24 -15.67 -5.76
N ALA A 653 3.06 -16.81 -6.43
CA ALA A 653 4.11 -17.81 -6.58
C ALA A 653 5.36 -17.23 -7.27
N TRP A 654 5.18 -16.33 -8.24
CA TRP A 654 6.29 -15.61 -8.87
C TRP A 654 7.08 -14.73 -7.89
N GLN A 655 6.42 -14.07 -6.94
CA GLN A 655 7.12 -13.26 -5.94
C GLN A 655 7.99 -14.13 -5.02
N GLU A 656 7.52 -15.32 -4.68
CA GLU A 656 8.25 -16.28 -3.84
C GLU A 656 9.50 -16.86 -4.53
N MET A 657 9.62 -16.75 -5.86
CA MET A 657 10.79 -17.25 -6.59
C MET A 657 12.08 -16.48 -6.30
N ALA A 658 12.00 -15.29 -5.69
CA ALA A 658 13.18 -14.59 -5.21
C ALA A 658 14.01 -15.45 -4.23
N HIS A 659 13.37 -16.41 -3.56
CA HIS A 659 13.99 -17.28 -2.57
C HIS A 659 14.55 -18.59 -3.15
N CYS A 660 14.27 -18.91 -4.43
CA CYS A 660 14.80 -20.09 -5.14
C CYS A 660 15.19 -19.76 -6.60
N GLN A 661 15.73 -18.55 -6.79
CA GLN A 661 16.01 -17.97 -8.11
C GLN A 661 17.00 -18.84 -8.92
N ASN A 662 18.03 -19.36 -8.27
CA ASN A 662 19.09 -20.11 -8.94
C ASN A 662 18.56 -21.47 -9.40
N GLU A 663 17.86 -22.17 -8.52
CA GLU A 663 17.29 -23.49 -8.76
C GLU A 663 16.28 -23.45 -9.89
N ILE A 664 15.37 -22.47 -9.87
CA ILE A 664 14.34 -22.37 -10.91
C ILE A 664 14.93 -21.95 -12.26
N PHE A 665 15.99 -21.14 -12.27
CA PHE A 665 16.71 -20.79 -13.49
C PHE A 665 17.41 -22.02 -14.09
N GLU A 666 18.06 -22.85 -13.28
CA GLU A 666 18.69 -24.10 -13.77
C GLU A 666 17.65 -25.05 -14.37
N ILE A 667 16.50 -25.20 -13.73
CA ILE A 667 15.37 -26.00 -14.25
C ILE A 667 14.86 -25.41 -15.57
N ALA A 668 14.64 -24.10 -15.64
CA ALA A 668 14.17 -23.46 -16.86
C ALA A 668 15.17 -23.56 -18.01
N LYS A 669 16.47 -23.41 -17.72
CA LYS A 669 17.55 -23.50 -18.71
C LYS A 669 17.68 -24.91 -19.30
N HIS A 670 17.33 -25.95 -18.55
CA HIS A 670 17.27 -27.30 -19.08
C HIS A 670 16.25 -27.42 -20.24
N ASP A 671 15.07 -26.82 -20.07
CA ASP A 671 14.01 -26.85 -21.08
C ASP A 671 14.17 -25.76 -22.15
N HIS A 672 14.85 -24.67 -21.79
CA HIS A 672 15.12 -23.51 -22.62
C HIS A 672 16.64 -23.18 -22.62
N PRO A 673 17.47 -23.96 -23.35
CA PRO A 673 18.93 -23.79 -23.36
C PRO A 673 19.40 -22.42 -23.86
N GLU A 674 18.54 -21.68 -24.57
CA GLU A 674 18.78 -20.31 -25.02
C GLU A 674 18.77 -19.28 -23.87
N MET A 675 18.25 -19.63 -22.69
CA MET A 675 18.24 -18.74 -21.53
C MET A 675 19.64 -18.68 -20.92
N ASN A 676 20.24 -17.48 -20.94
CA ASN A 676 21.60 -17.27 -20.44
C ASN A 676 21.65 -16.60 -19.07
N SER A 677 20.51 -16.04 -18.62
CA SER A 677 20.43 -15.31 -17.36
C SER A 677 19.05 -15.41 -16.72
N TRP A 678 19.00 -15.14 -15.42
CA TRP A 678 17.74 -14.92 -14.69
C TRP A 678 16.84 -13.88 -15.36
N ASN A 679 17.42 -12.82 -15.92
CA ASN A 679 16.66 -11.79 -16.62
C ASN A 679 15.97 -12.33 -17.88
N ASP A 680 16.54 -13.33 -18.55
CA ASP A 680 15.91 -13.97 -19.71
C ASP A 680 14.70 -14.78 -19.27
N TYR A 681 14.85 -15.56 -18.19
CA TYR A 681 13.73 -16.28 -17.61
C TYR A 681 12.64 -15.34 -17.05
N LYS A 682 13.02 -14.22 -16.41
CA LYS A 682 12.07 -13.18 -15.97
C LYS A 682 11.32 -12.55 -17.14
N LYS A 683 11.99 -12.27 -18.25
CA LYS A 683 11.34 -11.77 -19.48
C LYS A 683 10.41 -12.83 -20.06
N TRP A 684 10.85 -14.09 -20.12
CA TRP A 684 10.05 -15.22 -20.57
C TRP A 684 8.77 -15.36 -19.74
N TRP A 685 8.90 -15.36 -18.41
CA TRP A 685 7.75 -15.46 -17.51
C TRP A 685 6.84 -14.24 -17.58
N THR A 686 7.38 -13.03 -17.43
CA THR A 686 6.55 -11.81 -17.44
C THR A 686 5.88 -11.57 -18.80
N GLY A 687 6.46 -12.09 -19.88
CA GLY A 687 5.84 -12.14 -21.21
C GLY A 687 4.62 -13.08 -21.29
N ARG A 688 4.52 -14.07 -20.39
CA ARG A 688 3.39 -14.99 -20.26
C ARG A 688 2.23 -14.45 -19.42
N ASN A 689 2.38 -13.26 -18.81
CA ASN A 689 1.30 -12.65 -18.05
C ASN A 689 0.10 -12.31 -18.95
N THR A 690 -0.98 -13.07 -18.78
CA THR A 690 -2.23 -12.85 -19.50
C THR A 690 -2.89 -11.53 -19.07
N PRO A 691 -3.73 -10.91 -19.92
CA PRO A 691 -4.49 -9.70 -19.57
C PRO A 691 -5.48 -9.89 -18.41
N LEU A 692 -5.74 -11.14 -17.99
CA LEU A 692 -6.65 -11.48 -16.91
C LEU A 692 -6.16 -10.97 -15.56
N ARG A 693 -4.85 -11.01 -15.30
CA ARG A 693 -4.27 -10.43 -14.09
C ARG A 693 -4.58 -8.94 -14.01
N ASP A 694 -4.36 -8.21 -15.11
CA ASP A 694 -4.61 -6.77 -15.15
C ASP A 694 -6.11 -6.47 -14.93
N ILE A 695 -7.01 -7.29 -15.49
CA ILE A 695 -8.46 -7.20 -15.23
C ILE A 695 -8.76 -7.41 -13.75
N ASN A 696 -8.13 -8.40 -13.12
CA ASN A 696 -8.32 -8.71 -11.71
C ASN A 696 -7.85 -7.55 -10.81
N ASP A 697 -6.66 -7.02 -11.06
CA ASP A 697 -6.12 -5.87 -10.33
C ASP A 697 -7.03 -4.64 -10.50
N ALA A 698 -7.53 -4.42 -11.71
CA ALA A 698 -8.51 -3.37 -12.01
C ALA A 698 -9.84 -3.58 -11.27
N MET A 699 -10.34 -4.83 -11.16
CA MET A 699 -11.56 -5.14 -10.42
C MET A 699 -11.39 -4.84 -8.93
N ASN A 700 -10.27 -5.21 -8.32
CA ASN A 700 -9.97 -4.90 -6.93
C ASN A 700 -9.87 -3.40 -6.69
N LYS A 701 -9.16 -2.66 -7.56
CA LYS A 701 -9.09 -1.19 -7.50
C LYS A 701 -10.45 -0.54 -7.69
N GLN A 702 -11.29 -1.06 -8.60
CA GLN A 702 -12.66 -0.58 -8.82
C GLN A 702 -13.53 -0.80 -7.58
N GLN A 703 -13.43 -1.95 -6.91
CA GLN A 703 -14.16 -2.25 -5.67
C GLN A 703 -13.71 -1.33 -4.52
N ASN A 704 -12.41 -1.17 -4.32
CA ASN A 704 -11.88 -0.27 -3.28
C ASN A 704 -12.30 1.18 -3.52
N ALA A 705 -12.17 1.68 -4.75
CA ALA A 705 -12.61 3.02 -5.09
C ALA A 705 -14.12 3.23 -4.89
N ALA A 706 -14.95 2.20 -5.15
CA ALA A 706 -16.37 2.27 -4.85
C ALA A 706 -16.64 2.33 -3.33
N VAL A 707 -15.88 1.59 -2.53
CA VAL A 707 -15.99 1.61 -1.06
C VAL A 707 -15.58 2.97 -0.51
N GLU A 708 -14.46 3.51 -0.97
CA GLU A 708 -14.00 4.85 -0.63
C GLU A 708 -15.03 5.91 -1.03
N MET A 709 -15.56 5.87 -2.26
CA MET A 709 -16.61 6.80 -2.71
C MET A 709 -17.86 6.80 -1.82
N MET A 710 -18.14 5.64 -1.20
CA MET A 710 -19.30 5.46 -0.33
C MET A 710 -19.03 5.82 1.13
N THR A 711 -17.78 5.88 1.56
CA THR A 711 -17.40 5.97 2.99
C THR A 711 -16.49 7.14 3.34
N HIS A 712 -15.66 7.61 2.40
CA HIS A 712 -14.73 8.72 2.58
C HIS A 712 -15.39 10.09 2.34
N LYS A 713 -14.69 11.14 2.74
CA LYS A 713 -15.14 12.54 2.61
C LYS A 713 -14.23 13.41 1.77
N GLU A 714 -13.00 12.97 1.56
CA GLU A 714 -11.94 13.74 0.92
C GLU A 714 -11.36 12.91 -0.22
N ASN A 715 -10.73 13.59 -1.19
CA ASN A 715 -10.13 12.97 -2.37
C ASN A 715 -11.12 12.16 -3.22
N LEU A 716 -12.42 12.47 -3.13
CA LEU A 716 -13.50 11.81 -3.86
C LEU A 716 -13.40 12.07 -5.36
N ASP A 717 -12.82 13.19 -5.77
CA ASP A 717 -12.55 13.48 -7.18
C ASP A 717 -11.56 12.48 -7.80
N ASN A 718 -10.50 12.17 -7.06
CA ASN A 718 -9.47 11.21 -7.41
C ASN A 718 -10.02 9.79 -7.37
N THR A 719 -10.74 9.43 -6.31
CA THR A 719 -11.36 8.12 -6.18
C THR A 719 -12.40 7.87 -7.28
N ALA A 720 -13.23 8.85 -7.62
CA ALA A 720 -14.16 8.77 -8.76
C ALA A 720 -13.42 8.55 -10.09
N SER A 721 -12.27 9.22 -10.27
CA SER A 721 -11.43 9.05 -11.46
C SER A 721 -10.89 7.63 -11.56
N ILE A 722 -10.37 7.06 -10.47
CA ILE A 722 -9.94 5.66 -10.41
C ILE A 722 -11.12 4.73 -10.76
N LEU A 723 -12.28 4.94 -10.14
CA LEU A 723 -13.47 4.13 -10.35
C LEU A 723 -13.88 4.05 -11.83
N VAL A 724 -13.86 5.20 -12.53
CA VAL A 724 -14.18 5.30 -13.96
C VAL A 724 -13.11 4.59 -14.81
N LEU A 725 -11.83 4.88 -14.59
CA LEU A 725 -10.75 4.34 -15.42
C LEU A 725 -10.64 2.83 -15.32
N GLN A 726 -10.76 2.27 -14.11
CA GLN A 726 -10.73 0.83 -13.94
C GLN A 726 -11.93 0.16 -14.62
N GLY A 727 -13.13 0.77 -14.54
CA GLY A 727 -14.30 0.29 -15.28
C GLY A 727 -14.10 0.30 -16.80
N ALA A 728 -13.55 1.40 -17.34
CA ALA A 728 -13.24 1.54 -18.76
C ALA A 728 -12.16 0.54 -19.21
N PHE A 729 -11.10 0.37 -18.43
CA PHE A 729 -10.03 -0.60 -18.67
C PHE A 729 -10.58 -2.02 -18.76
N ILE A 730 -11.38 -2.45 -17.78
CA ILE A 730 -11.96 -3.81 -17.77
C ILE A 730 -12.84 -4.01 -19.00
N LYS A 731 -13.73 -3.05 -19.31
CA LYS A 731 -14.62 -3.14 -20.47
C LYS A 731 -13.84 -3.22 -21.79
N LYS A 732 -12.82 -2.39 -21.98
CA LYS A 732 -12.01 -2.37 -23.20
C LYS A 732 -11.17 -3.64 -23.37
N THR A 733 -10.62 -4.15 -22.27
CA THR A 733 -9.82 -5.38 -22.28
C THR A 733 -10.70 -6.60 -22.56
N LEU A 734 -11.86 -6.73 -21.91
CA LEU A 734 -12.84 -7.79 -22.20
C LEU A 734 -13.32 -7.75 -23.65
N LYS A 735 -13.63 -6.56 -24.18
CA LYS A 735 -13.96 -6.40 -25.60
C LYS A 735 -12.83 -6.86 -26.51
N SER A 736 -11.59 -6.48 -26.19
CA SER A 736 -10.42 -6.91 -26.97
C SER A 736 -10.27 -8.43 -26.96
N LEU A 737 -10.42 -9.06 -25.79
CA LEU A 737 -10.40 -10.52 -25.67
C LEU A 737 -11.52 -11.17 -26.50
N ALA A 738 -12.75 -10.65 -26.45
CA ALA A 738 -13.87 -11.17 -27.22
C ALA A 738 -13.68 -11.04 -28.74
N ASP A 739 -13.15 -9.91 -29.21
CA ASP A 739 -12.89 -9.67 -30.63
C ASP A 739 -11.79 -10.62 -31.14
N LEU A 740 -10.69 -10.76 -30.37
CA LEU A 740 -9.55 -11.61 -30.71
C LEU A 740 -9.88 -13.10 -30.59
N GLN A 741 -10.77 -13.47 -29.67
CA GLN A 741 -11.28 -14.84 -29.54
C GLN A 741 -11.98 -15.30 -30.83
N LYS A 742 -12.63 -14.39 -31.54
CA LYS A 742 -13.33 -14.69 -32.81
C LYS A 742 -12.38 -14.77 -34.00
N SER A 743 -11.31 -13.96 -34.02
CA SER A 743 -10.44 -13.82 -35.18
C SER A 743 -9.15 -14.63 -35.15
N GLU A 744 -8.55 -14.87 -33.98
CA GLU A 744 -7.16 -15.35 -33.86
C GLU A 744 -6.94 -16.48 -32.82
N ALA A 745 -7.92 -16.77 -31.96
CA ALA A 745 -7.70 -17.62 -30.79
C ALA A 745 -7.59 -19.13 -31.03
N LYS A 746 -7.89 -19.64 -32.22
CA LYS A 746 -7.90 -21.11 -32.43
C LYS A 746 -6.51 -21.73 -32.31
N ASP A 747 -5.47 -21.01 -32.75
CA ASP A 747 -4.13 -21.58 -32.90
C ASP A 747 -3.04 -20.85 -32.09
N LYS A 748 -3.39 -19.78 -31.35
CA LYS A 748 -2.44 -19.01 -30.53
C LYS A 748 -2.69 -19.18 -29.03
N PRO A 749 -1.63 -19.24 -28.20
CA PRO A 749 -1.77 -19.21 -26.74
C PRO A 749 -2.37 -17.88 -26.29
N MET A 750 -3.12 -17.88 -25.19
CA MET A 750 -3.88 -16.70 -24.72
C MET A 750 -2.99 -15.47 -24.46
N ARG A 751 -1.76 -15.69 -23.99
CA ARG A 751 -0.78 -14.62 -23.77
C ARG A 751 -0.49 -13.80 -25.03
N ASP A 752 -0.63 -14.41 -26.21
CA ASP A 752 -0.35 -13.79 -27.51
C ASP A 752 -1.61 -13.24 -28.19
N TRP A 753 -2.79 -13.35 -27.55
CA TRP A 753 -4.03 -12.83 -28.13
C TRP A 753 -4.02 -11.30 -28.22
N ILE A 754 -3.57 -10.61 -27.17
CA ILE A 754 -3.49 -9.14 -27.17
C ILE A 754 -2.06 -8.70 -27.52
N PRO A 755 -1.83 -8.07 -28.68
CA PRO A 755 -0.53 -7.51 -29.02
C PRO A 755 -0.03 -6.55 -27.95
N ARG A 756 1.29 -6.50 -27.74
CA ARG A 756 1.92 -5.68 -26.69
C ARG A 756 1.50 -4.21 -26.80
N GLU A 757 1.40 -3.67 -28.00
CA GLU A 757 1.01 -2.27 -28.25
C GLU A 757 -0.40 -2.00 -27.73
N LYS A 758 -1.34 -2.92 -28.00
CA LYS A 758 -2.74 -2.82 -27.53
C LYS A 758 -2.84 -3.04 -26.02
N LYS A 759 -2.02 -3.92 -25.45
CA LYS A 759 -1.89 -4.08 -24.00
C LYS A 759 -1.41 -2.79 -23.35
N MET A 760 -0.38 -2.15 -23.90
CA MET A 760 0.13 -0.86 -23.42
C MET A 760 -0.90 0.26 -23.58
N GLU A 761 -1.65 0.29 -24.68
CA GLU A 761 -2.74 1.25 -24.88
C GLU A 761 -3.85 1.09 -23.83
N ASN A 762 -4.24 -0.16 -23.52
CA ASN A 762 -5.20 -0.43 -22.46
C ASN A 762 -4.65 0.01 -21.10
N LEU A 763 -3.43 -0.38 -20.74
CA LEU A 763 -2.79 0.02 -19.49
C LEU A 763 -2.65 1.54 -19.36
N ALA A 764 -2.38 2.24 -20.46
CA ALA A 764 -2.28 3.69 -20.48
C ALA A 764 -3.60 4.38 -20.12
N LEU A 765 -4.76 3.79 -20.42
CA LEU A 765 -6.04 4.32 -19.95
C LEU A 765 -6.12 4.34 -18.42
N ALA A 766 -5.58 3.32 -17.76
CA ALA A 766 -5.54 3.24 -16.29
C ALA A 766 -4.35 3.99 -15.67
N SER A 767 -3.63 4.80 -16.45
CA SER A 767 -2.44 5.54 -15.98
C SER A 767 -2.78 6.84 -15.25
N ALA A 768 -1.77 7.41 -14.58
CA ALA A 768 -1.87 8.71 -13.91
C ALA A 768 -2.34 9.84 -14.85
N VAL A 769 -2.03 9.77 -16.15
CA VAL A 769 -2.46 10.79 -17.13
C VAL A 769 -3.98 10.81 -17.28
N GLY A 770 -4.61 9.63 -17.47
CA GLY A 770 -6.06 9.53 -17.54
C GLY A 770 -6.73 9.98 -16.26
N GLN A 771 -6.09 9.70 -15.12
CA GLN A 771 -6.59 10.06 -13.79
C GLN A 771 -6.60 11.56 -13.57
N GLN A 772 -5.54 12.28 -13.96
CA GLN A 772 -5.48 13.74 -13.83
C GLN A 772 -6.54 14.45 -14.68
N GLU A 773 -6.77 13.99 -15.91
CA GLU A 773 -7.80 14.56 -16.79
C GLU A 773 -9.22 14.38 -16.23
N LEU A 774 -9.51 13.23 -15.60
CA LEU A 774 -10.79 12.99 -14.95
C LEU A 774 -10.94 13.73 -13.62
N LYS A 775 -9.86 13.86 -12.85
CA LYS A 775 -9.87 14.50 -11.54
C LYS A 775 -10.47 15.90 -11.62
N GLY A 776 -10.03 16.70 -12.60
CA GLY A 776 -10.59 18.03 -12.86
C GLY A 776 -12.10 18.04 -13.13
N LYS A 777 -12.65 16.97 -13.74
CA LYS A 777 -14.09 16.84 -14.04
C LYS A 777 -14.92 16.40 -12.83
N PHE A 778 -14.30 15.85 -11.79
CA PHE A 778 -14.96 15.36 -10.58
C PHE A 778 -14.75 16.22 -9.33
N ARG A 779 -13.97 17.31 -9.41
CA ARG A 779 -13.62 18.19 -8.28
C ARG A 779 -14.79 18.66 -7.41
N TYR A 780 -16.00 18.72 -7.97
CA TYR A 780 -17.19 19.10 -7.19
C TYR A 780 -17.67 18.03 -6.20
N LEU A 781 -17.22 16.77 -6.34
CA LEU A 781 -17.62 15.66 -5.46
C LEU A 781 -17.04 15.82 -4.05
N ASP A 782 -15.83 16.38 -3.90
CA ASP A 782 -15.21 16.64 -2.59
C ASP A 782 -16.05 17.57 -1.71
N ASN A 783 -16.83 18.46 -2.34
CA ASN A 783 -17.67 19.42 -1.62
C ASN A 783 -19.01 18.81 -1.16
N ASP A 784 -19.39 17.62 -1.66
CA ASP A 784 -20.64 16.95 -1.28
C ASP A 784 -20.47 15.41 -1.28
N PRO A 785 -19.93 14.82 -0.20
CA PRO A 785 -19.77 13.37 -0.08
C PRO A 785 -21.08 12.56 -0.14
N LYS A 786 -22.24 13.17 0.13
CA LYS A 786 -23.52 12.49 -0.06
C LYS A 786 -23.88 12.39 -1.54
N PHE A 787 -23.47 13.37 -2.33
CA PHE A 787 -23.64 13.34 -3.77
C PHE A 787 -22.77 12.26 -4.41
N SER A 788 -21.51 12.08 -3.99
CA SER A 788 -20.63 11.00 -4.47
C SER A 788 -21.25 9.62 -4.25
N GLN A 789 -21.78 9.35 -3.04
CA GLN A 789 -22.50 8.11 -2.71
C GLN A 789 -23.64 7.81 -3.69
N LEU A 790 -24.40 8.84 -4.07
CA LEU A 790 -25.56 8.69 -4.94
C LEU A 790 -25.21 8.44 -6.40
N VAL A 791 -24.07 8.95 -6.88
CA VAL A 791 -23.64 8.75 -8.27
C VAL A 791 -22.78 7.51 -8.45
N THR A 792 -22.18 6.97 -7.37
CA THR A 792 -21.24 5.84 -7.42
C THR A 792 -21.79 4.63 -8.18
N LYS A 793 -23.03 4.23 -7.92
CA LYS A 793 -23.66 3.11 -8.63
C LYS A 793 -23.80 3.36 -10.13
N GLY A 794 -24.19 4.58 -10.52
CA GLY A 794 -24.32 4.97 -11.93
C GLY A 794 -23.01 5.08 -12.68
N ILE A 795 -21.90 5.33 -11.96
CA ILE A 795 -20.55 5.26 -12.48
C ILE A 795 -20.17 3.78 -12.71
N VAL A 796 -20.40 2.92 -11.72
CA VAL A 796 -20.05 1.49 -11.77
C VAL A 796 -20.83 0.73 -12.83
N ASP A 797 -22.15 0.91 -12.91
CA ASP A 797 -23.02 0.25 -13.88
C ASP A 797 -22.94 0.87 -15.29
N GLY A 798 -22.21 1.99 -15.42
CA GLY A 798 -22.00 2.70 -16.67
C GLY A 798 -23.17 3.57 -17.13
N THR A 799 -24.27 3.68 -16.38
CA THR A 799 -25.43 4.50 -16.74
C THR A 799 -25.05 5.97 -16.96
N LEU A 800 -24.18 6.51 -16.08
CA LEU A 800 -23.68 7.88 -16.19
C LEU A 800 -22.59 8.03 -17.25
N LEU A 801 -21.92 6.94 -17.62
CA LEU A 801 -20.75 6.95 -18.49
C LEU A 801 -21.05 6.42 -19.91
N LYS A 802 -22.32 6.18 -20.24
CA LYS A 802 -22.74 5.53 -21.50
C LYS A 802 -22.23 6.22 -22.77
N ASN A 803 -22.06 7.55 -22.71
CA ASN A 803 -21.60 8.39 -23.82
C ASN A 803 -20.12 8.78 -23.69
N VAL A 804 -19.43 8.28 -22.66
CA VAL A 804 -18.05 8.64 -22.38
C VAL A 804 -17.13 7.84 -23.29
N GLU A 805 -16.36 8.56 -24.08
CA GLU A 805 -15.30 8.00 -24.91
C GLU A 805 -13.95 8.48 -24.38
N MET A 806 -12.99 7.55 -24.30
CA MET A 806 -11.65 7.81 -23.80
C MET A 806 -10.63 7.30 -24.81
N SER A 807 -9.71 8.18 -25.20
CA SER A 807 -8.54 7.82 -26.01
C SER A 807 -7.27 8.40 -25.41
N MET A 808 -6.16 7.69 -25.57
CA MET A 808 -4.84 8.12 -25.10
C MET A 808 -3.98 8.50 -26.30
N ASP A 809 -3.43 9.71 -26.29
CA ASP A 809 -2.32 10.09 -27.18
C ASP A 809 -1.01 9.74 -26.47
N MET A 810 -0.50 8.54 -26.75
CA MET A 810 0.74 8.03 -26.17
C MET A 810 1.96 8.88 -26.53
N THR A 811 1.92 9.61 -27.65
CA THR A 811 3.04 10.46 -28.08
C THR A 811 3.12 11.75 -27.27
N LYS A 812 1.98 12.25 -26.80
CA LYS A 812 1.89 13.49 -26.01
C LYS A 812 1.70 13.24 -24.52
N GLY A 813 1.49 11.99 -24.11
CA GLY A 813 1.12 11.65 -22.74
C GLY A 813 -0.16 12.37 -22.30
N LYS A 814 -1.18 12.43 -23.18
CA LYS A 814 -2.46 13.11 -22.91
C LYS A 814 -3.65 12.17 -23.10
N ALA A 815 -4.67 12.32 -22.27
CA ALA A 815 -5.96 11.66 -22.43
C ALA A 815 -6.96 12.62 -23.08
N LYS A 816 -7.74 12.15 -24.05
CA LYS A 816 -8.90 12.85 -24.58
C LYS A 816 -10.15 12.16 -24.06
N ILE A 817 -11.00 12.91 -23.36
CA ILE A 817 -12.25 12.41 -22.78
C ILE A 817 -13.41 13.24 -23.32
N THR A 818 -14.30 12.60 -24.07
CA THR A 818 -15.48 13.23 -24.69
C THR A 818 -16.77 12.61 -24.20
N GLY A 819 -17.88 13.35 -24.31
CA GLY A 819 -19.20 12.88 -23.88
C GLY A 819 -19.35 12.66 -22.37
N PHE A 820 -18.46 13.26 -21.57
CA PHE A 820 -18.53 13.25 -20.12
C PHE A 820 -19.78 13.99 -19.62
N PRO A 821 -20.58 13.40 -18.72
CA PRO A 821 -21.81 14.02 -18.26
C PRO A 821 -21.53 15.32 -17.51
N SER A 822 -22.40 16.31 -17.68
CA SER A 822 -22.31 17.56 -16.93
C SER A 822 -22.61 17.35 -15.45
N LYS A 823 -22.25 18.34 -14.63
CA LYS A 823 -22.59 18.35 -13.19
C LYS A 823 -24.11 18.28 -13.00
N GLU A 824 -24.87 18.96 -13.86
CA GLU A 824 -26.34 18.99 -13.83
C GLU A 824 -26.93 17.61 -14.17
N GLU A 825 -26.37 16.91 -15.16
CA GLU A 825 -26.79 15.54 -15.50
C GLU A 825 -26.52 14.56 -14.36
N MET A 826 -25.35 14.66 -13.72
CA MET A 826 -25.04 13.85 -12.54
C MET A 826 -25.96 14.19 -11.35
N LYS A 827 -26.28 15.48 -11.16
CA LYS A 827 -27.21 15.93 -10.12
C LYS A 827 -28.61 15.36 -10.34
N GLU A 828 -29.10 15.42 -11.57
CA GLU A 828 -30.39 14.83 -11.94
C GLU A 828 -30.41 13.33 -11.64
N TYR A 829 -29.35 12.60 -11.99
CA TYR A 829 -29.21 11.19 -11.66
C TYR A 829 -29.28 10.96 -10.14
N ALA A 830 -28.52 11.70 -9.35
CA ALA A 830 -28.52 11.54 -7.90
C ALA A 830 -29.88 11.85 -7.25
N ASP A 831 -30.59 12.87 -7.73
CA ASP A 831 -31.93 13.19 -7.25
C ASP A 831 -32.94 12.09 -7.62
N ASN A 832 -32.81 11.50 -8.81
CA ASN A 832 -33.56 10.30 -9.18
C ASN A 832 -33.23 9.11 -8.27
N GLN A 833 -31.96 8.88 -7.91
CA GLN A 833 -31.58 7.82 -6.96
C GLN A 833 -32.17 8.04 -5.56
N LYS A 834 -32.17 9.29 -5.05
CA LYS A 834 -32.86 9.63 -3.79
C LYS A 834 -34.35 9.28 -3.86
N PHE A 835 -34.99 9.58 -4.98
CA PHE A 835 -36.40 9.23 -5.21
C PHE A 835 -36.62 7.71 -5.23
N LEU A 836 -35.73 6.95 -5.87
CA LEU A 836 -35.80 5.49 -5.90
C LEU A 836 -35.58 4.87 -4.51
N LYS A 837 -34.70 5.43 -3.67
CA LYS A 837 -34.61 5.00 -2.26
C LYS A 837 -35.94 5.21 -1.51
N LYS A 838 -36.63 6.34 -1.72
CA LYS A 838 -37.99 6.55 -1.17
C LYS A 838 -39.02 5.57 -1.73
N THR A 839 -38.89 5.21 -3.00
CA THR A 839 -39.75 4.22 -3.69
C THR A 839 -39.64 2.86 -3.02
N ASP A 840 -38.44 2.39 -2.71
CA ASP A 840 -38.23 1.08 -2.08
C ASP A 840 -38.78 1.05 -0.66
N MET A 841 -38.53 2.11 0.12
CA MET A 841 -39.13 2.26 1.45
C MET A 841 -40.67 2.31 1.42
N ALA A 842 -41.25 2.93 0.40
CA ALA A 842 -42.70 2.99 0.21
C ALA A 842 -43.27 1.61 -0.13
N LEU A 843 -42.61 0.84 -0.99
CA LEU A 843 -43.00 -0.54 -1.30
C LEU A 843 -42.99 -1.42 -0.05
N ASP A 844 -42.00 -1.31 0.82
CA ASP A 844 -41.93 -2.11 2.04
C ASP A 844 -43.02 -1.73 3.06
N ARG A 845 -43.33 -0.44 3.23
CA ARG A 845 -44.47 0.00 4.04
C ARG A 845 -45.81 -0.46 3.46
N LEU A 846 -45.97 -0.42 2.13
CA LEU A 846 -47.18 -0.92 1.45
C LEU A 846 -47.32 -2.43 1.63
N LYS A 847 -46.23 -3.21 1.58
CA LYS A 847 -46.24 -4.66 1.87
C LYS A 847 -46.66 -4.94 3.32
N ALA A 848 -46.14 -4.17 4.28
CA ALA A 848 -46.52 -4.29 5.69
C ALA A 848 -48.00 -3.95 5.94
N GLY A 849 -48.61 -3.13 5.07
CA GLY A 849 -50.06 -2.90 5.01
C GLY A 849 -50.64 -2.06 6.15
N LYS A 850 -49.80 -1.49 7.03
CA LYS A 850 -50.24 -0.74 8.22
C LYS A 850 -50.08 0.78 8.00
N TYR A 851 -51.20 1.47 7.73
CA TYR A 851 -51.25 2.92 7.56
C TYR A 851 -52.14 3.59 8.62
N LYS A 852 -51.61 4.65 9.24
CA LYS A 852 -52.35 5.47 10.22
C LYS A 852 -53.11 6.64 9.59
N SER A 853 -52.79 7.00 8.34
CA SER A 853 -53.45 8.09 7.60
C SER A 853 -53.55 7.80 6.11
N VAL A 854 -54.61 8.32 5.50
CA VAL A 854 -54.85 8.26 4.04
C VAL A 854 -53.75 8.97 3.27
N ASP A 855 -53.27 10.11 3.77
CA ASP A 855 -52.21 10.88 3.11
C ASP A 855 -50.89 10.11 3.03
N SER A 856 -50.52 9.37 4.08
CA SER A 856 -49.33 8.52 4.05
C SER A 856 -49.48 7.38 3.05
N PHE A 857 -50.68 6.81 2.94
CA PHE A 857 -50.98 5.78 1.96
C PHE A 857 -50.92 6.29 0.51
N ILE A 858 -51.51 7.46 0.22
CA ILE A 858 -51.46 8.09 -1.11
C ILE A 858 -50.01 8.44 -1.48
N LYS A 859 -49.27 9.02 -0.53
CA LYS A 859 -47.86 9.38 -0.73
C LYS A 859 -47.02 8.16 -1.08
N ASP A 860 -47.08 7.10 -0.28
CA ASP A 860 -46.32 5.88 -0.55
C ASP A 860 -46.74 5.21 -1.86
N SER A 861 -48.04 5.23 -2.19
CA SER A 861 -48.54 4.73 -3.47
C SER A 861 -47.96 5.51 -4.66
N ALA A 862 -47.86 6.85 -4.56
CA ALA A 862 -47.25 7.67 -5.59
C ALA A 862 -45.76 7.35 -5.79
N TYR A 863 -44.97 7.30 -4.71
CA TYR A 863 -43.54 6.94 -4.82
C TYR A 863 -43.38 5.55 -5.43
N ALA A 864 -44.11 4.54 -4.92
CA ALA A 864 -44.05 3.17 -5.41
C ALA A 864 -44.37 3.07 -6.91
N ILE A 865 -45.47 3.67 -7.36
CA ILE A 865 -45.90 3.58 -8.76
C ILE A 865 -44.94 4.35 -9.67
N PHE A 866 -44.60 5.60 -9.35
CA PHE A 866 -43.81 6.44 -10.27
C PHE A 866 -42.33 6.06 -10.28
N GLY A 867 -41.79 5.55 -9.18
CA GLY A 867 -40.44 4.99 -9.16
C GLY A 867 -40.32 3.72 -9.99
N GLN A 868 -41.33 2.83 -9.92
CA GLN A 868 -41.36 1.63 -10.78
C GLN A 868 -41.61 1.99 -12.25
N MET A 869 -42.47 2.98 -12.52
CA MET A 869 -42.67 3.52 -13.86
C MET A 869 -41.36 4.06 -14.47
N TYR A 870 -40.55 4.77 -13.67
CA TYR A 870 -39.24 5.26 -14.10
C TYR A 870 -38.25 4.13 -14.40
N ARG A 871 -38.18 3.11 -13.54
CA ARG A 871 -37.34 1.92 -13.76
C ARG A 871 -37.72 1.22 -15.08
N MET A 872 -39.02 0.97 -15.29
CA MET A 872 -39.51 0.24 -16.46
C MET A 872 -39.54 1.07 -17.75
N SER A 873 -39.45 2.40 -17.67
CA SER A 873 -39.33 3.26 -18.85
C SER A 873 -37.89 3.35 -19.39
N GLY A 874 -36.94 2.65 -18.77
CA GLY A 874 -35.51 2.75 -19.06
C GLY A 874 -34.90 4.03 -18.49
N ASN A 875 -35.27 4.38 -17.25
CA ASN A 875 -34.81 5.58 -16.53
C ASN A 875 -35.17 6.88 -17.26
N ARG A 876 -36.30 6.88 -17.99
CA ARG A 876 -36.78 8.08 -18.68
C ARG A 876 -37.65 8.90 -17.73
N PRO A 877 -37.28 10.17 -17.50
CA PRO A 877 -38.02 11.06 -16.61
C PRO A 877 -39.41 11.36 -17.19
N PRO A 878 -40.40 11.61 -16.33
CA PRO A 878 -41.74 11.96 -16.77
C PRO A 878 -41.74 13.31 -17.50
N ILE A 879 -42.61 13.42 -18.50
CA ILE A 879 -42.85 14.67 -19.24
C ILE A 879 -44.20 15.22 -18.80
N ASP A 880 -44.22 16.50 -18.46
CA ASP A 880 -45.47 17.21 -18.21
C ASP A 880 -46.29 17.30 -19.49
N ALA A 881 -47.46 16.65 -19.51
CA ALA A 881 -48.29 16.60 -20.71
C ALA A 881 -48.73 17.99 -21.21
N LYS A 882 -48.91 18.99 -20.34
CA LYS A 882 -49.39 20.33 -20.73
C LYS A 882 -48.29 21.21 -21.30
N THR A 883 -47.08 21.11 -20.75
CA THR A 883 -45.97 22.01 -21.09
C THR A 883 -44.93 21.36 -22.00
N GLY A 884 -44.93 20.03 -22.12
CA GLY A 884 -43.88 19.28 -22.81
C GLY A 884 -42.54 19.29 -22.07
N LYS A 885 -42.47 19.91 -20.88
CA LYS A 885 -41.25 20.00 -20.09
C LYS A 885 -40.99 18.69 -19.35
N LYS A 886 -39.72 18.29 -19.30
CA LYS A 886 -39.24 17.21 -18.45
C LYS A 886 -39.40 17.62 -16.99
N LEU A 887 -39.99 16.75 -16.17
CA LEU A 887 -40.15 16.93 -14.74
C LEU A 887 -39.20 15.99 -13.99
N THR A 888 -38.71 16.43 -12.84
CA THR A 888 -38.07 15.52 -11.89
C THR A 888 -39.12 14.54 -11.33
N LEU A 889 -38.68 13.40 -10.84
CA LEU A 889 -39.58 12.42 -10.21
C LEU A 889 -40.30 13.01 -8.99
N GLU A 890 -39.61 13.83 -8.20
CA GLU A 890 -40.19 14.47 -7.01
C GLU A 890 -41.29 15.48 -7.40
N GLU A 891 -41.06 16.31 -8.42
CA GLU A 891 -42.09 17.24 -8.93
C GLU A 891 -43.30 16.50 -9.48
N TYR A 892 -43.05 15.42 -10.24
CA TYR A 892 -44.13 14.61 -10.81
C TYR A 892 -44.95 13.92 -9.72
N ALA A 893 -44.30 13.30 -8.73
CA ALA A 893 -44.99 12.68 -7.61
C ALA A 893 -45.76 13.71 -6.77
N ALA A 894 -45.15 14.86 -6.44
CA ALA A 894 -45.82 15.91 -5.69
C ALA A 894 -47.07 16.44 -6.42
N LYS A 895 -46.99 16.60 -7.74
CA LYS A 895 -48.12 17.00 -8.59
C LYS A 895 -49.23 15.94 -8.58
N LYS A 896 -48.87 14.65 -8.69
CA LYS A 896 -49.84 13.54 -8.72
C LYS A 896 -50.47 13.26 -7.36
N ILE A 897 -49.74 13.42 -6.26
CA ILE A 897 -50.30 13.30 -4.89
C ILE A 897 -51.46 14.29 -4.67
N ARG A 898 -51.35 15.50 -5.25
CA ARG A 898 -52.39 16.54 -5.18
C ARG A 898 -53.49 16.40 -6.25
N SER A 899 -53.34 15.48 -7.19
CA SER A 899 -54.29 15.27 -8.29
C SER A 899 -55.44 14.39 -7.83
N LYS A 900 -56.68 14.89 -7.96
CA LYS A 900 -57.90 14.12 -7.67
C LYS A 900 -57.95 12.83 -8.50
N ASP A 901 -57.57 12.89 -9.78
CA ASP A 901 -57.58 11.73 -10.68
C ASP A 901 -56.68 10.60 -10.17
N PHE A 902 -55.50 10.93 -9.63
CA PHE A 902 -54.61 9.94 -9.04
C PHE A 902 -55.15 9.38 -7.72
N GLN A 903 -55.74 10.22 -6.87
CA GLN A 903 -56.37 9.74 -5.64
C GLN A 903 -57.56 8.83 -5.93
N GLU A 904 -58.34 9.15 -6.97
CA GLU A 904 -59.49 8.36 -7.42
C GLU A 904 -59.04 7.02 -8.03
N SER A 905 -57.91 6.99 -8.75
CA SER A 905 -57.37 5.73 -9.29
C SER A 905 -56.86 4.75 -8.21
N LEU A 906 -56.66 5.24 -6.98
CA LEU A 906 -56.37 4.40 -5.82
C LEU A 906 -57.63 3.92 -5.09
N ARG A 907 -58.85 4.25 -5.53
CA ARG A 907 -60.10 3.74 -4.94
C ARG A 907 -60.46 2.36 -5.48
N SER A 908 -61.21 1.61 -4.66
CA SER A 908 -61.64 0.27 -5.03
C SER A 908 -62.79 0.33 -6.03
N ASN A 909 -62.61 -0.31 -7.20
CA ASN A 909 -63.70 -0.50 -8.16
C ASN A 909 -64.91 -1.24 -7.56
N LYS A 910 -64.68 -2.10 -6.55
CA LYS A 910 -65.76 -2.83 -5.85
C LYS A 910 -66.46 -1.98 -4.78
N ASN A 911 -65.78 -0.97 -4.25
CA ASN A 911 -66.35 -0.10 -3.22
C ASN A 911 -65.69 1.30 -3.29
N PRO A 912 -66.18 2.20 -4.17
CA PRO A 912 -65.51 3.47 -4.49
C PRO A 912 -65.29 4.38 -3.28
N SER A 913 -66.09 4.24 -2.23
CA SER A 913 -65.89 4.98 -0.97
C SER A 913 -64.56 4.64 -0.26
N LYS A 914 -63.95 3.48 -0.57
CA LYS A 914 -62.74 2.97 0.08
C LYS A 914 -61.55 2.94 -0.88
N PHE A 915 -60.35 3.15 -0.35
CA PHE A 915 -59.10 2.91 -1.07
C PHE A 915 -58.85 1.42 -1.30
N VAL A 916 -58.11 1.09 -2.35
CA VAL A 916 -57.60 -0.27 -2.56
C VAL A 916 -56.69 -0.69 -1.40
N LYS A 917 -56.58 -2.00 -1.17
CA LYS A 917 -55.66 -2.52 -0.15
C LYS A 917 -54.21 -2.18 -0.53
N PRO A 918 -53.32 -1.87 0.42
CA PRO A 918 -51.90 -1.63 0.13
C PRO A 918 -51.22 -2.71 -0.70
N SER A 919 -51.55 -3.99 -0.43
CA SER A 919 -51.06 -5.13 -1.22
C SER A 919 -51.44 -5.06 -2.70
N THR A 920 -52.58 -4.44 -3.05
CA THR A 920 -53.01 -4.25 -4.45
C THR A 920 -52.11 -3.24 -5.15
N VAL A 921 -51.70 -2.16 -4.46
CA VAL A 921 -50.76 -1.17 -4.99
C VAL A 921 -49.39 -1.81 -5.21
N VAL A 922 -48.90 -2.61 -4.26
CA VAL A 922 -47.64 -3.35 -4.44
C VAL A 922 -47.72 -4.25 -5.67
N LYS A 923 -48.76 -5.08 -5.78
CA LYS A 923 -48.97 -5.96 -6.94
C LYS A 923 -48.99 -5.19 -8.26
N MET A 924 -49.65 -4.04 -8.30
CA MET A 924 -49.67 -3.19 -9.48
C MET A 924 -48.27 -2.65 -9.80
N ALA A 925 -47.59 -2.05 -8.81
CA ALA A 925 -46.27 -1.43 -8.97
C ALA A 925 -45.18 -2.44 -9.37
N THR A 926 -45.27 -3.70 -8.92
CA THR A 926 -44.30 -4.74 -9.26
C THR A 926 -44.71 -5.59 -10.48
N ASN A 927 -45.90 -5.36 -11.06
CA ASN A 927 -46.35 -6.09 -12.25
C ASN A 927 -45.93 -5.32 -13.52
N GLU A 928 -45.06 -5.94 -14.30
CA GLU A 928 -44.45 -5.32 -15.47
C GLU A 928 -45.48 -4.94 -16.55
N GLU A 929 -46.45 -5.81 -16.83
CA GLU A 929 -47.49 -5.54 -17.84
C GLU A 929 -48.38 -4.35 -17.45
N SER A 930 -48.77 -4.27 -16.19
CA SER A 930 -49.58 -3.18 -15.63
C SER A 930 -48.84 -1.86 -15.72
N MET A 931 -47.57 -1.84 -15.36
CA MET A 931 -46.73 -0.65 -15.47
C MET A 931 -46.47 -0.24 -16.92
N ARG A 932 -46.24 -1.17 -17.84
CA ARG A 932 -46.11 -0.87 -19.29
C ARG A 932 -47.38 -0.19 -19.82
N LYS A 933 -48.57 -0.67 -19.45
CA LYS A 933 -49.85 -0.02 -19.80
C LYS A 933 -49.94 1.42 -19.27
N ILE A 934 -49.52 1.66 -18.02
CA ILE A 934 -49.49 3.01 -17.44
C ILE A 934 -48.48 3.92 -18.17
N ILE A 935 -47.29 3.40 -18.49
CA ILE A 935 -46.26 4.13 -19.26
C ILE A 935 -46.80 4.53 -20.64
N GLU A 936 -47.43 3.60 -21.35
CA GLU A 936 -47.99 3.86 -22.69
C GLU A 936 -49.13 4.87 -22.66
N THR A 937 -50.03 4.78 -21.68
CA THR A 937 -51.12 5.76 -21.49
C THR A 937 -50.54 7.16 -21.26
N ASN A 938 -49.56 7.29 -20.35
CA ASN A 938 -48.88 8.58 -20.10
C ASN A 938 -48.18 9.12 -21.35
N LYS A 939 -47.53 8.26 -22.16
CA LYS A 939 -46.91 8.67 -23.43
C LYS A 939 -47.95 9.15 -24.44
N LYS A 940 -49.06 8.43 -24.59
CA LYS A 940 -50.16 8.79 -25.50
C LYS A 940 -50.80 10.12 -25.10
N GLU A 941 -51.02 10.35 -23.81
CA GLU A 941 -51.54 11.63 -23.31
C GLU A 941 -50.58 12.79 -23.60
N ALA A 942 -49.29 12.63 -23.30
CA ALA A 942 -48.29 13.65 -23.61
C ALA A 942 -48.25 13.98 -25.12
N LEU A 943 -48.29 12.96 -25.98
CA LEU A 943 -48.33 13.15 -27.44
C LEU A 943 -49.61 13.87 -27.90
N ARG A 944 -50.78 13.50 -27.36
CA ARG A 944 -52.07 14.17 -27.67
C ARG A 944 -52.02 15.67 -27.37
N TYR A 945 -51.49 16.07 -26.22
CA TYR A 945 -51.37 17.49 -25.87
C TYR A 945 -50.33 18.23 -26.70
N THR A 946 -49.19 17.58 -27.00
CA THR A 946 -48.14 18.18 -27.84
C THR A 946 -48.65 18.43 -29.26
N ASN A 947 -49.44 17.49 -29.79
CA ASN A 947 -50.06 17.61 -31.11
C ASN A 947 -51.21 18.64 -31.12
N ALA A 948 -52.02 18.71 -30.05
CA ALA A 948 -53.07 19.73 -29.91
C ALA A 948 -52.51 21.16 -29.86
N LYS A 949 -51.30 21.37 -29.32
CA LYS A 949 -50.62 22.68 -29.29
C LYS A 949 -49.98 23.09 -30.62
N LYS A 950 -49.67 22.15 -31.52
CA LYS A 950 -49.11 22.48 -32.83
C LYS A 950 -50.13 23.02 -33.83
N GLY A 951 -51.43 23.01 -33.48
CA GLY A 951 -52.53 23.39 -34.38
C GLY A 951 -52.61 22.44 -35.60
N PRO A 952 -53.70 22.47 -36.38
CA PRO A 952 -53.67 21.86 -37.69
C PRO A 952 -52.70 22.67 -38.55
N THR A 953 -51.53 22.12 -38.88
CA THR A 953 -50.75 22.62 -40.01
C THR A 953 -51.60 22.48 -41.26
N ILE A 954 -52.21 23.59 -41.69
CA ILE A 954 -52.81 23.75 -43.02
C ILE A 954 -51.63 23.79 -44.00
N ASN A 955 -51.09 22.62 -44.34
CA ASN A 955 -50.33 22.48 -45.57
C ASN A 955 -51.36 22.24 -46.68
N ALA A 956 -51.89 23.34 -47.21
CA ALA A 956 -52.48 23.30 -48.55
C ALA A 956 -51.38 22.80 -49.51
N PRO A 957 -51.67 21.83 -50.39
CA PRO A 957 -50.70 21.37 -51.36
C PRO A 957 -50.38 22.52 -52.32
N VAL A 958 -49.17 23.08 -52.20
CA VAL A 958 -48.60 23.95 -53.22
C VAL A 958 -48.36 23.06 -54.45
N LYS A 959 -49.12 23.30 -55.52
CA LYS A 959 -48.85 22.71 -56.84
C LYS A 959 -47.43 23.11 -57.27
N GLU A 960 -46.54 22.14 -57.37
CA GLU A 960 -45.23 22.32 -57.99
C GLU A 960 -45.40 22.69 -59.48
N PRO A 961 -44.64 23.66 -60.02
CA PRO A 961 -44.51 23.84 -61.45
C PRO A 961 -43.70 22.68 -62.04
N LYS A 962 -44.22 22.07 -63.11
CA LYS A 962 -43.48 21.09 -63.93
C LYS A 962 -42.23 21.74 -64.51
N ALA A 963 -41.05 21.35 -64.05
CA ALA A 963 -39.78 21.62 -64.72
C ALA A 963 -39.36 20.41 -65.55
N GLN A 964 -39.00 20.70 -66.79
CA GLN A 964 -38.69 19.76 -67.86
C GLN A 964 -37.34 19.05 -67.68
N ASN A 965 -37.31 17.84 -68.23
CA ASN A 965 -36.16 16.96 -68.40
C ASN A 965 -34.94 17.66 -69.04
N GLY A 966 -33.76 17.38 -68.51
CA GLY A 966 -32.48 17.72 -69.14
C GLY A 966 -31.29 17.08 -68.42
N VAL A 967 -31.00 15.83 -68.77
CA VAL A 967 -29.76 15.12 -68.42
C VAL A 967 -28.60 15.68 -69.27
N PRO A 968 -27.39 15.83 -68.71
CA PRO A 968 -26.29 14.99 -69.20
C PRO A 968 -25.44 14.36 -68.08
N LYS A 969 -25.03 13.11 -68.33
CA LYS A 969 -23.97 12.36 -67.64
C LYS A 969 -22.59 13.04 -67.84
N VAL A 970 -21.63 12.83 -66.93
CA VAL A 970 -20.34 12.07 -67.06
C VAL A 970 -19.27 12.86 -66.25
N PRO A 971 -18.12 12.34 -65.74
CA PRO A 971 -17.76 11.03 -65.15
C PRO A 971 -17.13 11.13 -63.73
N ASN A 972 -16.86 9.96 -63.14
CA ASN A 972 -16.01 9.73 -61.97
C ASN A 972 -14.56 10.26 -62.12
N VAL A 973 -14.01 10.72 -60.98
CA VAL A 973 -12.63 10.47 -60.52
C VAL A 973 -12.71 10.01 -59.07
#